data_AF-A0A7S0JCY7-F1
#
_entry.id   AF-A0A7S0JCY7-F1
#
_cell.length_a   1.000
_cell.length_b   1.000
_cell.length_c   1.000
_cell.angle_alpha   90.00
_cell.angle_beta   90.00
_cell.angle_gamma   90.00
#
_symmetry.space_group_name_H-M   'P 1'
#
loop_
_entity.id
_entity.type
_entity.pdbx_description
1 polymer ?
#
loop_
_entity_poly.entity_id
_entity_poly.type
_entity_poly.pdbx_seq_one_letter_code
_entity_poly.pdbx_strand_id
1 'polypeptide(L)'
;RFPLHHAHPIPPAAVLDAFRFTTPGGRAAAAAPAVVHGPREEVSRDTCALAEVGHALEALGMSRFEQWQAWRCLAAILLVGNLQFAGGDDAELEPHSAAALERSSWLLGLEPAALLKSLSTRCIKAGAEFITAPNSATAAEDMRGGLAKALYARLFERIVLLMNNGLALRSGDERFATTIASSTHGDATQLRAGGRGGAAGGGSMSFGFNSFIGLLDIFGFEIFGENSLEQLLINYTNEQLQSIFNEIIFNAAQQENLAEGLPPDDFDKESVNNTQVLALFNAPRTGLFALLNEECIFPKGSDASFVEKLAKANRENQRLSLTRVGAEAGGFVVLHYAGCVQYACAGFLLKNKDPLSEDLQVVMRQSSEPLVAALFAVAPQPSARRRGGGFRGVVLHFSLQLDELLRVVSSSTPHFVRCIKPNTSKEAHRFDSETVLRQLRCGGVLEAVRVFASGFPDRVPIADFVARYRSVACATLPPDANSPSADGRATVWARQASEVLLQSLGVGAADYKLGHTKLFLRAGVASRLQAAREHKLAACVVRVQAGGRGFKARRRCNQQLAERRHARLQEQREFARASEIAQLQVEQEREMREAQAAAAARQERAEREAVAARARVEAEEREEAARLTQLEDERRRQAAELKALQAALTSKESAHADLSALAARLTEDLCRAETDREALRRELLAERAAAAAREAGLEAEVLKWREQCGLAEQRSRQAAQMASAKAEHEHSELSEARDEAAFFKERYKEVALMMSELSDQRPDGRRRSILDDIFGGGASGAPARPYSQRPTMDEGCGGRTRRGSAGVGGRHV
;
A
#
# COMPACT_ATOMS: atom_id res chain seq x y z
N ARG A 1 4.07 37.72 -21.55
CA ARG A 1 3.68 39.15 -21.54
C ARG A 1 2.66 39.39 -22.65
N PHE A 2 1.37 39.51 -22.30
CA PHE A 2 0.34 40.17 -23.10
C PHE A 2 -0.52 40.95 -22.10
N PRO A 3 -0.82 42.24 -22.33
CA PRO A 3 -1.60 43.03 -21.38
C PRO A 3 -3.09 42.73 -21.55
N LEU A 4 -3.65 41.88 -20.69
CA LEU A 4 -5.10 41.72 -20.56
C LEU A 4 -5.68 42.93 -19.79
N HIS A 5 -5.77 44.07 -20.46
CA HIS A 5 -6.56 45.20 -19.97
C HIS A 5 -8.06 44.92 -20.14
N HIS A 6 -8.78 44.97 -19.02
CA HIS A 6 -10.23 45.19 -18.93
C HIS A 6 -11.13 44.51 -19.98
N ALA A 7 -11.13 43.18 -20.01
CA ALA A 7 -12.28 42.44 -20.49
C ALA A 7 -13.26 42.22 -19.33
N HIS A 8 -14.52 42.64 -19.50
CA HIS A 8 -15.62 42.14 -18.65
C HIS A 8 -15.66 40.60 -18.70
N PRO A 9 -16.10 39.90 -17.65
CA PRO A 9 -16.20 38.44 -17.68
C PRO A 9 -17.14 38.01 -18.82
N ILE A 10 -16.55 37.52 -19.91
CA ILE A 10 -17.28 37.06 -21.08
C ILE A 10 -18.14 35.87 -20.63
N PRO A 11 -19.47 35.87 -20.88
CA PRO A 11 -20.31 34.76 -20.47
C PRO A 11 -19.81 33.46 -21.15
N PRO A 12 -19.69 32.34 -20.42
CA PRO A 12 -19.05 31.11 -20.90
C PRO A 12 -19.60 30.60 -22.24
N ALA A 13 -20.91 30.73 -22.45
CA ALA A 13 -21.56 30.38 -23.71
C ALA A 13 -20.96 31.13 -24.92
N ALA A 14 -20.64 32.42 -24.77
CA ALA A 14 -20.02 33.22 -25.83
C ALA A 14 -18.53 32.90 -26.06
N VAL A 15 -17.87 32.22 -25.10
CA VAL A 15 -16.51 31.68 -25.29
C VAL A 15 -16.55 30.36 -26.07
N LEU A 16 -17.53 29.50 -25.80
CA LEU A 16 -17.73 28.25 -26.55
C LEU A 16 -18.20 28.52 -27.98
N ASP A 17 -19.18 29.40 -28.18
CA ASP A 17 -19.68 29.79 -29.51
C ASP A 17 -18.57 30.43 -30.41
N ALA A 18 -17.39 30.76 -29.86
CA ALA A 18 -16.21 31.20 -30.60
C ALA A 18 -15.33 30.06 -31.18
N PHE A 19 -15.62 28.79 -30.91
CA PHE A 19 -14.83 27.64 -31.38
C PHE A 19 -15.67 26.61 -32.14
N ARG A 20 -15.39 26.45 -33.44
CA ARG A 20 -16.21 25.64 -34.37
C ARG A 20 -16.23 24.14 -34.07
N PHE A 21 -15.22 23.61 -33.38
CA PHE A 21 -15.21 22.22 -32.91
C PHE A 21 -16.06 21.98 -31.66
N THR A 22 -16.50 23.03 -30.95
CA THR A 22 -17.52 22.89 -29.91
C THR A 22 -18.89 23.02 -30.56
N THR A 23 -19.62 21.90 -30.66
CA THR A 23 -20.95 21.90 -31.28
C THR A 23 -21.98 22.51 -30.33
N PRO A 24 -23.12 23.03 -30.86
CA PRO A 24 -24.28 23.36 -30.03
C PRO A 24 -24.80 22.17 -29.20
N GLY A 25 -24.46 20.92 -29.59
CA GLY A 25 -24.73 19.70 -28.82
C GLY A 25 -23.95 19.58 -27.51
N GLY A 26 -22.83 20.29 -27.34
CA GLY A 26 -22.16 20.43 -26.04
C GLY A 26 -23.08 20.99 -24.95
N ARG A 27 -24.07 21.81 -25.33
CA ARG A 27 -25.13 22.31 -24.44
C ARG A 27 -25.95 21.18 -23.81
N ALA A 28 -26.12 20.03 -24.48
CA ALA A 28 -26.88 18.88 -23.99
C ALA A 28 -26.02 17.85 -23.22
N ALA A 29 -24.70 17.87 -23.39
CA ALA A 29 -23.78 17.07 -22.57
C ALA A 29 -23.55 17.72 -21.20
N ALA A 30 -23.39 19.05 -21.16
CA ALA A 30 -23.45 19.85 -19.95
C ALA A 30 -24.84 19.72 -19.28
N ALA A 31 -25.92 19.94 -20.03
CA ALA A 31 -27.29 19.69 -19.58
C ALA A 31 -27.70 18.20 -19.58
N ALA A 32 -26.88 17.34 -18.96
CA ALA A 32 -27.46 16.26 -18.19
C ALA A 32 -28.38 16.90 -17.11
N PRO A 33 -29.52 16.31 -16.74
CA PRO A 33 -30.32 16.81 -15.61
C PRO A 33 -29.63 16.44 -14.29
N ALA A 34 -28.49 17.08 -14.05
CA ALA A 34 -28.14 17.48 -12.71
C ALA A 34 -29.27 18.39 -12.18
N VAL A 35 -29.48 18.31 -10.87
CA VAL A 35 -30.44 19.12 -10.12
C VAL A 35 -30.43 20.58 -10.57
N VAL A 36 -31.61 21.21 -10.62
CA VAL A 36 -31.83 22.58 -11.14
C VAL A 36 -30.87 23.59 -10.48
N HIS A 37 -29.78 23.89 -11.19
CA HIS A 37 -28.74 24.81 -10.78
C HIS A 37 -28.33 25.68 -11.98
N GLY A 38 -28.16 26.99 -11.74
CA GLY A 38 -28.05 27.97 -12.82
C GLY A 38 -26.68 27.98 -13.52
N PRO A 39 -26.54 28.68 -14.66
CA PRO A 39 -25.31 28.70 -15.48
C PRO A 39 -24.06 29.33 -14.81
N ARG A 40 -24.13 29.70 -13.52
CA ARG A 40 -22.96 30.05 -12.70
C ARG A 40 -22.36 28.83 -11.99
N GLU A 41 -23.14 27.79 -11.72
CA GLU A 41 -22.68 26.61 -10.98
C GLU A 41 -21.94 25.61 -11.89
N GLU A 42 -22.38 25.45 -13.15
CA GLU A 42 -21.68 24.63 -14.14
C GLU A 42 -20.24 25.09 -14.37
N VAL A 43 -20.04 26.41 -14.52
CA VAL A 43 -18.71 27.04 -14.68
C VAL A 43 -17.82 26.77 -13.47
N SER A 44 -18.40 26.84 -12.26
CA SER A 44 -17.69 26.55 -11.01
C SER A 44 -17.26 25.08 -10.92
N ARG A 45 -17.99 24.17 -11.58
CA ARG A 45 -17.71 22.74 -11.61
C ARG A 45 -16.57 22.42 -12.58
N ASP A 46 -16.61 22.95 -13.80
CA ASP A 46 -15.57 22.72 -14.81
C ASP A 46 -14.22 23.31 -14.37
N THR A 47 -14.23 24.47 -13.69
CA THR A 47 -13.00 25.03 -13.10
C THR A 47 -12.44 24.16 -11.97
N CYS A 48 -13.30 23.49 -11.18
CA CYS A 48 -12.86 22.54 -10.15
C CYS A 48 -12.29 21.27 -10.79
N ALA A 49 -13.00 20.70 -11.78
CA ALA A 49 -12.56 19.52 -12.51
C ALA A 49 -11.22 19.73 -13.22
N LEU A 50 -10.97 20.91 -13.81
CA LEU A 50 -9.67 21.23 -14.42
C LEU A 50 -8.54 21.27 -13.37
N ALA A 51 -8.80 21.80 -12.17
CA ALA A 51 -7.84 21.80 -11.07
C ALA A 51 -7.59 20.38 -10.53
N GLU A 52 -8.63 19.55 -10.42
CA GLU A 52 -8.52 18.13 -10.05
C GLU A 52 -7.69 17.34 -11.05
N VAL A 53 -7.92 17.53 -12.36
CA VAL A 53 -7.12 16.90 -13.43
C VAL A 53 -5.66 17.38 -13.37
N GLY A 54 -5.42 18.68 -13.12
CA GLY A 54 -4.06 19.20 -12.92
C GLY A 54 -3.32 18.50 -11.77
N HIS A 55 -3.93 18.42 -10.58
CA HIS A 55 -3.35 17.70 -9.44
C HIS A 55 -3.17 16.20 -9.69
N ALA A 56 -4.09 15.56 -10.42
CA ALA A 56 -3.95 14.15 -10.80
C ALA A 56 -2.76 13.92 -11.75
N LEU A 57 -2.55 14.81 -12.73
CA LEU A 57 -1.39 14.78 -13.63
C LEU A 57 -0.08 15.04 -12.88
N GLU A 58 -0.06 15.95 -11.89
CA GLU A 58 1.10 16.14 -11.00
C GLU A 58 1.43 14.85 -10.22
N ALA A 59 0.41 14.19 -9.66
CA ALA A 59 0.57 12.94 -8.91
C ALA A 59 1.06 11.77 -9.80
N LEU A 60 0.77 11.80 -11.10
CA LEU A 60 1.27 10.85 -12.10
C LEU A 60 2.70 11.18 -12.59
N GLY A 61 3.28 12.30 -12.15
CA GLY A 61 4.65 12.71 -12.48
C GLY A 61 4.76 13.66 -13.68
N MET A 62 3.66 14.18 -14.23
CA MET A 62 3.70 15.20 -15.28
C MET A 62 3.93 16.59 -14.67
N SER A 63 5.02 17.23 -15.06
CA SER A 63 5.38 18.56 -14.55
C SER A 63 4.38 19.65 -14.96
N ARG A 64 4.30 20.75 -14.19
CA ARG A 64 3.48 21.92 -14.55
C ARG A 64 3.81 22.50 -15.92
N PHE A 65 5.04 22.35 -16.37
CA PHE A 65 5.47 22.78 -17.70
C PHE A 65 4.87 21.89 -18.79
N GLU A 66 4.98 20.56 -18.68
CA GLU A 66 4.37 19.62 -19.63
C GLU A 66 2.84 19.75 -19.65
N GLN A 67 2.21 19.95 -18.49
CA GLN A 67 0.77 20.25 -18.43
C GLN A 67 0.42 21.53 -19.20
N TRP A 68 1.18 22.61 -19.00
CA TRP A 68 0.99 23.85 -19.74
C TRP A 68 1.15 23.65 -21.27
N GLN A 69 2.11 22.84 -21.70
CA GLN A 69 2.26 22.46 -23.11
C GLN A 69 1.06 21.64 -23.62
N ALA A 70 0.52 20.72 -22.82
CA ALA A 70 -0.69 19.97 -23.16
C ALA A 70 -1.92 20.88 -23.31
N TRP A 71 -2.13 21.82 -22.37
CA TRP A 71 -3.20 22.82 -22.45
C TRP A 71 -3.03 23.75 -23.66
N ARG A 72 -1.80 24.15 -23.99
CA ARG A 72 -1.44 24.93 -25.19
C ARG A 72 -1.72 24.17 -26.48
N CYS A 73 -1.45 22.86 -26.52
CA CYS A 73 -1.81 21.99 -27.65
C CYS A 73 -3.34 21.87 -27.83
N LEU A 74 -4.10 21.67 -26.74
CA LEU A 74 -5.57 21.62 -26.78
C LEU A 74 -6.18 22.95 -27.24
N ALA A 75 -5.65 24.09 -26.77
CA ALA A 75 -6.05 25.41 -27.26
C ALA A 75 -5.74 25.61 -28.75
N ALA A 76 -4.62 25.06 -29.23
CA ALA A 76 -4.27 25.09 -30.66
C ALA A 76 -5.27 24.29 -31.50
N ILE A 77 -5.66 23.09 -31.06
CA ILE A 77 -6.66 22.24 -31.73
C ILE A 77 -7.99 23.00 -31.92
N LEU A 78 -8.47 23.70 -30.88
CA LEU A 78 -9.69 24.51 -30.96
C LEU A 78 -9.56 25.66 -31.98
N LEU A 79 -8.40 26.32 -32.06
CA LEU A 79 -8.15 27.39 -33.02
C LEU A 79 -7.94 26.88 -34.45
N VAL A 80 -7.34 25.70 -34.64
CA VAL A 80 -7.26 25.01 -35.95
C VAL A 80 -8.67 24.74 -36.49
N GLY A 81 -9.65 24.43 -35.64
CA GLY A 81 -11.05 24.26 -36.03
C GLY A 81 -11.72 25.52 -36.60
N ASN A 82 -11.17 26.70 -36.32
CA ASN A 82 -11.66 27.98 -36.84
C ASN A 82 -11.06 28.38 -38.21
N LEU A 83 -10.14 27.57 -38.76
CA LEU A 83 -9.65 27.74 -40.13
C LEU A 83 -10.73 27.35 -41.13
N GLN A 84 -11.07 28.24 -42.06
CA GLN A 84 -12.04 28.03 -43.13
C GLN A 84 -11.39 28.32 -44.48
N PHE A 85 -11.80 27.57 -45.49
CA PHE A 85 -11.24 27.63 -46.83
C PHE A 85 -12.33 27.95 -47.84
N ALA A 86 -12.00 28.84 -48.77
CA ALA A 86 -12.79 29.21 -49.94
C ALA A 86 -12.16 28.59 -51.21
N GLY A 87 -12.88 28.71 -52.34
CA GLY A 87 -12.43 28.21 -53.64
C GLY A 87 -12.91 26.79 -53.94
N GLY A 88 -13.08 26.50 -55.24
CA GLY A 88 -13.56 25.20 -55.73
C GLY A 88 -12.42 24.17 -55.75
N ASP A 89 -11.55 24.29 -56.75
CA ASP A 89 -10.41 23.40 -56.96
C ASP A 89 -9.14 23.83 -56.20
N ASP A 90 -8.99 25.14 -55.96
CA ASP A 90 -7.86 25.75 -55.25
C ASP A 90 -8.32 26.32 -53.89
N ALA A 91 -7.85 25.73 -52.79
CA ALA A 91 -8.21 26.15 -51.43
C ALA A 91 -7.46 27.42 -51.00
N GLU A 92 -8.18 28.53 -50.94
CA GLU A 92 -7.72 29.80 -50.36
C GLU A 92 -8.19 29.94 -48.91
N LEU A 93 -7.41 30.58 -48.03
CA LEU A 93 -7.84 30.82 -46.65
C LEU A 93 -8.82 32.00 -46.60
N GLU A 94 -9.97 31.81 -45.95
CA GLU A 94 -10.92 32.89 -45.70
C GLU A 94 -10.32 34.04 -44.85
N PRO A 95 -10.60 35.32 -45.15
CA PRO A 95 -9.98 36.45 -44.46
C PRO A 95 -10.21 36.47 -42.95
N HIS A 96 -11.37 36.04 -42.46
CA HIS A 96 -11.67 35.95 -41.02
C HIS A 96 -10.88 34.85 -40.30
N SER A 97 -10.34 33.86 -41.03
CA SER A 97 -9.53 32.79 -40.46
C SER A 97 -8.05 33.16 -40.30
N ALA A 98 -7.58 34.28 -40.86
CA ALA A 98 -6.18 34.72 -40.72
C ALA A 98 -5.71 34.83 -39.26
N ALA A 99 -6.52 35.46 -38.40
CA ALA A 99 -6.23 35.58 -36.97
C ALA A 99 -6.35 34.24 -36.20
N ALA A 100 -7.01 33.22 -36.77
CA ALA A 100 -7.00 31.87 -36.22
C ALA A 100 -5.74 31.10 -36.66
N LEU A 101 -5.27 31.32 -37.89
CA LEU A 101 -4.01 30.77 -38.41
C LEU A 101 -2.81 31.28 -37.59
N GLU A 102 -2.63 32.59 -37.45
CA GLU A 102 -1.52 33.15 -36.68
C GLU A 102 -1.47 32.60 -35.25
N ARG A 103 -2.63 32.56 -34.55
CA ARG A 103 -2.69 32.09 -33.17
C ARG A 103 -2.49 30.57 -33.04
N SER A 104 -3.04 29.76 -33.95
CA SER A 104 -2.82 28.31 -33.93
C SER A 104 -1.37 27.95 -34.30
N SER A 105 -0.80 28.58 -35.31
CA SER A 105 0.63 28.46 -35.65
C SER A 105 1.54 28.87 -34.50
N TRP A 106 1.27 30.00 -33.82
CA TRP A 106 2.04 30.40 -32.64
C TRP A 106 1.93 29.42 -31.47
N LEU A 107 0.75 28.82 -31.25
CA LEU A 107 0.55 27.79 -30.23
C LEU A 107 1.22 26.46 -30.57
N LEU A 108 1.28 26.09 -31.85
CA LEU A 108 1.95 24.90 -32.35
C LEU A 108 3.45 25.09 -32.58
N GLY A 109 4.00 26.29 -32.43
CA GLY A 109 5.42 26.59 -32.69
C GLY A 109 5.79 26.51 -34.17
N LEU A 110 4.88 26.88 -35.07
CA LEU A 110 5.00 26.74 -36.53
C LEU A 110 4.95 28.09 -37.25
N GLU A 111 5.52 28.15 -38.45
CA GLU A 111 5.37 29.27 -39.37
C GLU A 111 3.95 29.26 -40.00
N PRO A 112 3.19 30.38 -39.96
CA PRO A 112 1.82 30.44 -40.52
C PRO A 112 1.74 30.02 -41.99
N ALA A 113 2.68 30.46 -42.82
CA ALA A 113 2.72 30.11 -44.24
C ALA A 113 2.99 28.60 -44.47
N ALA A 114 3.80 27.97 -43.63
CA ALA A 114 4.08 26.54 -43.72
C ALA A 114 2.87 25.69 -43.33
N LEU A 115 2.18 26.05 -42.23
CA LEU A 115 0.95 25.38 -41.82
C LEU A 115 -0.14 25.51 -42.90
N LEU A 116 -0.37 26.73 -43.41
CA LEU A 116 -1.35 26.96 -44.48
C LEU A 116 -1.05 26.12 -45.72
N LYS A 117 0.19 26.17 -46.23
CA LYS A 117 0.60 25.39 -47.42
C LYS A 117 0.39 23.89 -47.21
N SER A 118 0.67 23.37 -46.02
CA SER A 118 0.50 21.94 -45.70
C SER A 118 -0.97 21.48 -45.63
N LEU A 119 -1.91 22.42 -45.51
CA LEU A 119 -3.36 22.17 -45.54
C LEU A 119 -3.96 22.39 -46.94
N SER A 120 -3.53 23.45 -47.65
CA SER A 120 -4.07 23.83 -48.97
C SER A 120 -3.43 23.10 -50.16
N THR A 121 -2.35 22.35 -49.96
CA THR A 121 -1.68 21.58 -51.03
C THR A 121 -1.49 20.11 -50.68
N ARG A 122 -1.36 19.28 -51.72
CA ARG A 122 -1.05 17.85 -51.66
C ARG A 122 0.16 17.54 -52.53
N CYS A 123 1.07 16.74 -52.00
CA CYS A 123 2.17 16.17 -52.76
C CYS A 123 1.73 14.88 -53.48
N ILE A 124 1.64 14.92 -54.82
CA ILE A 124 1.27 13.78 -55.66
C ILE A 124 2.53 13.14 -56.22
N LYS A 125 2.75 11.86 -55.94
CA LYS A 125 3.86 11.09 -56.52
C LYS A 125 3.54 10.62 -57.93
N ALA A 126 4.10 11.30 -58.93
CA ALA A 126 4.00 10.94 -60.34
C ALA A 126 5.22 10.10 -60.76
N GLY A 127 5.14 8.79 -60.56
CA GLY A 127 6.24 7.86 -60.87
C GLY A 127 7.44 8.06 -59.94
N ALA A 128 8.51 8.67 -60.44
CA ALA A 128 9.71 9.01 -59.66
C ALA A 128 9.66 10.43 -59.05
N GLU A 129 8.83 11.31 -59.59
CA GLU A 129 8.76 12.72 -59.23
C GLU A 129 7.62 13.03 -58.26
N PHE A 130 7.72 14.17 -57.59
CA PHE A 130 6.75 14.67 -56.62
C PHE A 130 6.22 16.02 -57.09
N ILE A 131 4.93 16.06 -57.44
CA ILE A 131 4.24 17.25 -57.95
C ILE A 131 3.38 17.82 -56.82
N THR A 132 3.62 19.07 -56.43
CA THR A 132 2.70 19.78 -55.53
C THR A 132 1.48 20.24 -56.32
N ALA A 133 0.29 19.81 -55.91
CA ALA A 133 -0.98 20.27 -56.48
C ALA A 133 -1.84 20.91 -55.38
N PRO A 134 -2.71 21.87 -55.71
CA PRO A 134 -3.69 22.40 -54.77
C PRO A 134 -4.73 21.33 -54.33
N ASN A 135 -5.28 21.55 -53.15
CA ASN A 135 -6.45 20.86 -52.61
C ASN A 135 -7.70 21.71 -52.86
N SER A 136 -8.86 21.08 -53.04
CA SER A 136 -10.15 21.77 -52.94
C SER A 136 -10.40 22.27 -51.52
N ALA A 137 -11.27 23.27 -51.33
CA ALA A 137 -11.63 23.76 -49.99
C ALA A 137 -12.13 22.63 -49.07
N THR A 138 -12.93 21.69 -49.62
CA THR A 138 -13.40 20.50 -48.89
C THR A 138 -12.26 19.59 -48.43
N ALA A 139 -11.29 19.32 -49.31
CA ALA A 139 -10.12 18.53 -48.95
C ALA A 139 -9.24 19.25 -47.91
N ALA A 140 -9.08 20.57 -47.99
CA ALA A 140 -8.36 21.35 -46.99
C ALA A 140 -9.07 21.35 -45.62
N GLU A 141 -10.41 21.40 -45.59
CA GLU A 141 -11.21 21.23 -44.37
C GLU A 141 -11.08 19.83 -43.74
N ASP A 142 -10.99 18.78 -44.57
CA ASP A 142 -10.72 17.41 -44.13
C ASP A 142 -9.29 17.26 -43.57
N MET A 143 -8.28 17.84 -44.24
CA MET A 143 -6.89 17.85 -43.77
C MET A 143 -6.75 18.57 -42.41
N ARG A 144 -7.45 19.69 -42.22
CA ARG A 144 -7.58 20.40 -40.94
C ARG A 144 -8.19 19.50 -39.86
N GLY A 145 -9.25 18.74 -40.21
CA GLY A 145 -9.87 17.77 -39.31
C GLY A 145 -8.94 16.61 -38.94
N GLY A 146 -8.19 16.07 -39.91
CA GLY A 146 -7.18 15.04 -39.70
C GLY A 146 -6.05 15.49 -38.79
N LEU A 147 -5.53 16.71 -38.98
CA LEU A 147 -4.53 17.31 -38.09
C LEU A 147 -5.04 17.44 -36.65
N ALA A 148 -6.25 17.97 -36.46
CA ALA A 148 -6.87 18.14 -35.14
C ALA A 148 -7.02 16.79 -34.40
N LYS A 149 -7.49 15.75 -35.11
CA LYS A 149 -7.58 14.38 -34.58
C LYS A 149 -6.21 13.81 -34.23
N ALA A 150 -5.22 13.95 -35.11
CA ALA A 150 -3.87 13.43 -34.89
C ALA A 150 -3.18 14.09 -33.68
N LEU A 151 -3.29 15.41 -33.52
CA LEU A 151 -2.78 16.12 -32.35
C LEU A 151 -3.44 15.61 -31.05
N TYR A 152 -4.76 15.46 -31.04
CA TYR A 152 -5.50 14.98 -29.87
C TYR A 152 -5.16 13.53 -29.53
N ALA A 153 -5.19 12.62 -30.51
CA ALA A 153 -4.92 11.20 -30.33
C ALA A 153 -3.51 10.96 -29.79
N ARG A 154 -2.48 11.59 -30.39
CA ARG A 154 -1.10 11.43 -29.95
C ARG A 154 -0.83 12.07 -28.59
N LEU A 155 -1.50 13.18 -28.27
CA LEU A 155 -1.45 13.77 -26.92
C LEU A 155 -2.05 12.82 -25.88
N PHE A 156 -3.19 12.19 -26.20
CA PHE A 156 -3.82 11.19 -25.34
C PHE A 156 -2.94 9.95 -25.17
N GLU A 157 -2.37 9.40 -26.25
CA GLU A 157 -1.39 8.30 -26.19
C GLU A 157 -0.19 8.65 -25.31
N ARG A 158 0.35 9.87 -25.42
CA ARG A 158 1.46 10.34 -24.57
C ARG A 158 1.07 10.39 -23.09
N ILE A 159 -0.16 10.81 -22.75
CA ILE A 159 -0.67 10.79 -21.38
C ILE A 159 -0.80 9.35 -20.87
N VAL A 160 -1.35 8.44 -21.68
CA VAL A 160 -1.46 7.01 -21.32
C VAL A 160 -0.09 6.36 -21.10
N LEU A 161 0.91 6.68 -21.93
CA LEU A 161 2.28 6.21 -21.74
C LEU A 161 2.90 6.73 -20.44
N LEU A 162 2.67 7.99 -20.08
CA LEU A 162 3.12 8.56 -18.80
C LEU A 162 2.43 7.87 -17.61
N MET A 163 1.12 7.60 -17.69
CA MET A 163 0.39 6.84 -16.68
C MET A 163 0.96 5.43 -16.50
N ASN A 164 1.20 4.70 -17.59
CA ASN A 164 1.77 3.36 -17.56
C ASN A 164 3.17 3.35 -16.94
N ASN A 165 4.03 4.31 -17.29
CA ASN A 165 5.37 4.46 -16.72
C ASN A 165 5.33 4.82 -15.22
N GLY A 166 4.43 5.72 -14.81
CA GLY A 166 4.25 6.10 -13.41
C GLY A 166 3.75 4.94 -12.53
N LEU A 167 2.90 4.06 -13.07
CA LEU A 167 2.46 2.84 -12.40
C LEU A 167 3.58 1.79 -12.30
N ALA A 168 4.40 1.65 -13.35
CA ALA A 168 5.56 0.75 -13.35
C ALA A 168 6.61 1.15 -12.29
N LEU A 169 6.99 2.44 -12.23
CA LEU A 169 7.97 2.96 -11.26
C LEU A 169 7.52 2.77 -9.81
N ARG A 170 6.25 3.05 -9.50
CA ARG A 170 5.67 2.85 -8.16
C ARG A 170 5.58 1.38 -7.73
N SER A 171 5.65 0.45 -8.68
CA SER A 171 5.65 -1.00 -8.42
C SER A 171 7.05 -1.55 -8.08
N GLY A 172 8.10 -0.72 -8.16
CA GLY A 172 9.48 -1.10 -7.84
C GLY A 172 10.16 -1.99 -8.89
N ASP A 173 9.61 -2.06 -10.11
CA ASP A 173 10.01 -3.03 -11.13
C ASP A 173 10.62 -2.34 -12.37
N GLU A 174 11.92 -2.04 -12.29
CA GLU A 174 12.69 -1.37 -13.36
C GLU A 174 12.60 -2.07 -14.72
N ARG A 175 12.27 -3.37 -14.75
CA ARG A 175 12.15 -4.17 -15.99
C ARG A 175 10.81 -4.01 -16.69
N PHE A 176 9.79 -3.53 -15.99
CA PHE A 176 8.47 -3.27 -16.55
C PHE A 176 8.52 -2.04 -17.47
N ALA A 177 9.28 -1.00 -17.09
CA ALA A 177 9.53 0.19 -17.89
C ALA A 177 10.21 -0.15 -19.23
N THR A 178 11.27 -0.96 -19.19
CA THR A 178 11.99 -1.41 -20.41
C THR A 178 11.12 -2.30 -21.30
N THR A 179 10.25 -3.12 -20.69
CA THR A 179 9.36 -4.01 -21.45
C THR A 179 8.26 -3.23 -22.16
N ILE A 180 7.63 -2.24 -21.52
CA ILE A 180 6.64 -1.37 -22.18
C ILE A 180 7.30 -0.55 -23.30
N ALA A 181 8.49 -0.01 -23.08
CA ALA A 181 9.26 0.66 -24.13
C ALA A 181 9.51 -0.27 -25.35
N SER A 182 9.83 -1.54 -25.10
CA SER A 182 10.02 -2.53 -26.17
C SER A 182 8.71 -3.06 -26.78
N SER A 183 7.60 -3.15 -26.05
CA SER A 183 6.31 -3.59 -26.61
C SER A 183 5.61 -2.50 -27.42
N THR A 184 5.94 -1.23 -27.19
CA THR A 184 5.64 -0.14 -28.14
C THR A 184 6.49 -0.19 -29.42
N HIS A 185 7.46 -1.11 -29.52
CA HIS A 185 8.12 -1.48 -30.77
C HIS A 185 7.64 -2.86 -31.20
N GLY A 186 6.55 -2.89 -31.98
CA GLY A 186 5.91 -4.11 -32.45
C GLY A 186 6.73 -4.90 -33.47
N ASP A 187 7.85 -5.50 -33.06
CA ASP A 187 8.60 -6.49 -33.85
C ASP A 187 8.47 -7.90 -33.25
N ALA A 188 7.28 -8.48 -33.38
CA ALA A 188 7.04 -9.91 -33.18
C ALA A 188 7.54 -10.76 -34.37
N THR A 189 8.57 -10.31 -35.11
CA THR A 189 8.94 -10.85 -36.44
C THR A 189 10.43 -11.15 -36.67
N GLN A 190 11.20 -11.45 -35.61
CA GLN A 190 12.58 -11.99 -35.76
C GLN A 190 12.85 -13.29 -34.98
N LEU A 191 11.99 -14.30 -35.12
CA LEU A 191 12.29 -15.69 -34.68
C LEU A 191 11.94 -16.76 -35.74
N ARG A 192 12.40 -16.58 -36.98
CA ARG A 192 12.55 -17.69 -37.96
C ARG A 192 13.67 -17.44 -38.98
N ALA A 193 14.87 -17.94 -38.70
CA ALA A 193 15.68 -18.78 -39.61
C ALA A 193 17.12 -18.96 -39.07
N GLY A 194 17.51 -20.19 -38.72
CA GLY A 194 18.91 -20.55 -38.44
C GLY A 194 19.08 -21.50 -37.26
N GLY A 195 19.55 -22.73 -37.52
CA GLY A 195 19.92 -23.71 -36.48
C GLY A 195 19.19 -25.05 -36.61
N ARG A 196 19.93 -26.11 -36.99
CA ARG A 196 19.47 -27.50 -36.95
C ARG A 196 19.90 -28.16 -35.63
N GLY A 197 19.00 -28.93 -35.03
CA GLY A 197 19.33 -30.00 -34.08
C GLY A 197 19.40 -29.61 -32.60
N GLY A 198 18.92 -30.51 -31.74
CA GLY A 198 18.94 -30.37 -30.28
C GLY A 198 17.56 -30.53 -29.66
N ALA A 199 17.35 -31.62 -28.91
CA ALA A 199 16.10 -31.91 -28.21
C ALA A 199 16.20 -31.59 -26.72
N ALA A 200 15.04 -31.37 -26.10
CA ALA A 200 14.77 -31.31 -24.65
C ALA A 200 15.32 -30.11 -23.84
N GLY A 201 14.44 -29.51 -23.02
CA GLY A 201 14.84 -28.67 -21.88
C GLY A 201 14.14 -27.32 -21.77
N GLY A 202 13.12 -27.27 -20.90
CA GLY A 202 12.47 -26.12 -20.23
C GLY A 202 12.93 -24.68 -20.45
N GLY A 203 11.94 -23.77 -20.53
CA GLY A 203 12.15 -22.33 -20.36
C GLY A 203 11.24 -21.44 -21.19
N SER A 204 9.92 -21.50 -20.97
CA SER A 204 9.05 -20.38 -21.41
C SER A 204 9.42 -19.15 -20.58
N MET A 205 9.67 -18.00 -21.21
CA MET A 205 9.88 -16.73 -20.50
C MET A 205 8.55 -16.22 -19.92
N SER A 206 8.13 -16.78 -18.80
CA SER A 206 7.01 -16.26 -18.01
C SER A 206 7.43 -15.03 -17.23
N PHE A 207 6.81 -13.89 -17.50
CA PHE A 207 7.02 -12.64 -16.77
C PHE A 207 6.64 -12.75 -15.29
N GLY A 208 7.25 -11.91 -14.45
CA GLY A 208 7.23 -11.96 -12.98
C GLY A 208 5.93 -11.61 -12.27
N PHE A 209 4.77 -11.87 -12.86
CA PHE A 209 3.48 -11.90 -12.16
C PHE A 209 2.77 -13.21 -12.47
N ASN A 210 2.74 -14.15 -11.51
CA ASN A 210 2.05 -15.45 -11.68
C ASN A 210 0.52 -15.31 -11.82
N SER A 211 -0.05 -14.11 -11.64
CA SER A 211 -1.46 -13.80 -11.84
C SER A 211 -1.61 -12.29 -12.07
N PHE A 212 -2.58 -11.89 -12.91
CA PHE A 212 -3.01 -10.50 -13.07
C PHE A 212 -4.55 -10.44 -13.05
N ILE A 213 -5.12 -9.27 -12.76
CA ILE A 213 -6.57 -9.03 -12.88
C ILE A 213 -6.76 -8.02 -14.01
N GLY A 214 -7.34 -8.48 -15.13
CA GLY A 214 -7.74 -7.61 -16.22
C GLY A 214 -9.09 -6.97 -15.93
N LEU A 215 -9.16 -5.63 -15.92
CA LEU A 215 -10.40 -4.87 -15.91
C LEU A 215 -10.63 -4.31 -17.31
N LEU A 216 -11.67 -4.80 -17.99
CA LEU A 216 -12.07 -4.34 -19.32
C LEU A 216 -13.31 -3.45 -19.21
N ASP A 217 -13.12 -2.15 -19.36
CA ASP A 217 -14.20 -1.17 -19.53
C ASP A 217 -14.28 -0.78 -21.02
N ILE A 218 -15.48 -0.86 -21.59
CA ILE A 218 -15.74 -0.60 -23.01
C ILE A 218 -17.14 -0.02 -23.21
N PHE A 219 -17.33 0.69 -24.32
CA PHE A 219 -18.65 1.09 -24.78
C PHE A 219 -19.56 -0.13 -24.97
N GLY A 220 -20.74 -0.09 -24.35
CA GLY A 220 -21.81 -1.05 -24.63
C GLY A 220 -22.37 -0.87 -26.04
N PHE A 221 -23.28 -1.76 -26.43
CA PHE A 221 -23.90 -1.73 -27.75
C PHE A 221 -24.67 -0.41 -28.01
N GLU A 222 -24.33 0.31 -29.08
CA GLU A 222 -24.87 1.64 -29.40
C GLU A 222 -25.86 1.57 -30.57
N ILE A 223 -27.03 2.22 -30.41
CA ILE A 223 -28.04 2.36 -31.46
C ILE A 223 -28.60 3.79 -31.41
N PHE A 224 -28.09 4.66 -32.27
CA PHE A 224 -28.50 6.05 -32.44
C PHE A 224 -29.35 6.23 -33.70
N GLY A 225 -29.88 7.45 -33.90
CA GLY A 225 -30.63 7.80 -35.11
C GLY A 225 -29.76 7.80 -36.38
N GLU A 226 -28.51 8.21 -36.25
CA GLU A 226 -27.47 8.06 -37.28
C GLU A 226 -26.29 7.31 -36.65
N ASN A 227 -25.93 6.15 -37.23
CA ASN A 227 -24.79 5.34 -36.77
C ASN A 227 -23.69 5.39 -37.82
N SER A 228 -22.47 5.73 -37.41
CA SER A 228 -21.32 5.89 -38.30
C SER A 228 -20.32 4.73 -38.14
N LEU A 229 -19.13 4.87 -38.74
CA LEU A 229 -18.07 3.85 -38.69
C LEU A 229 -17.62 3.57 -37.25
N GLU A 230 -17.65 4.58 -36.39
CA GLU A 230 -17.31 4.49 -34.97
C GLU A 230 -18.30 3.55 -34.23
N GLN A 231 -19.62 3.75 -34.42
CA GLN A 231 -20.65 2.84 -33.88
C GLN A 231 -20.52 1.43 -34.46
N LEU A 232 -20.17 1.30 -35.75
CA LEU A 232 -19.98 0.01 -36.40
C LEU A 232 -18.85 -0.80 -35.72
N LEU A 233 -17.73 -0.15 -35.40
CA LEU A 233 -16.60 -0.77 -34.69
C LEU A 233 -16.96 -1.11 -33.24
N ILE A 234 -17.66 -0.23 -32.52
CA ILE A 234 -18.16 -0.50 -31.15
C ILE A 234 -19.10 -1.71 -31.14
N ASN A 235 -20.06 -1.78 -32.07
CA ASN A 235 -21.03 -2.86 -32.15
C ASN A 235 -20.38 -4.18 -32.60
N TYR A 236 -19.39 -4.14 -33.50
CA TYR A 236 -18.56 -5.30 -33.85
C TYR A 236 -17.76 -5.84 -32.64
N THR A 237 -17.15 -4.97 -31.82
CA THR A 237 -16.48 -5.38 -30.58
C THR A 237 -17.44 -6.03 -29.58
N ASN A 238 -18.65 -5.49 -29.44
CA ASN A 238 -19.69 -6.10 -28.60
C ASN A 238 -20.14 -7.46 -29.16
N GLU A 239 -20.25 -7.62 -30.48
CA GLU A 239 -20.57 -8.89 -31.14
C GLU A 239 -19.50 -9.98 -30.87
N GLN A 240 -18.21 -9.61 -30.96
CA GLN A 240 -17.09 -10.50 -30.63
C GLN A 240 -17.08 -10.92 -29.16
N LEU A 241 -17.23 -9.96 -28.24
CA LEU A 241 -17.28 -10.24 -26.79
C LEU A 241 -18.53 -11.03 -26.40
N GLN A 242 -19.66 -10.82 -27.08
CA GLN A 242 -20.85 -11.65 -26.89
C GLN A 242 -20.63 -13.08 -27.38
N SER A 243 -19.88 -13.28 -28.47
CA SER A 243 -19.52 -14.62 -28.95
C SER A 243 -18.65 -15.36 -27.93
N ILE A 244 -17.66 -14.69 -27.33
CA ILE A 244 -16.81 -15.27 -26.26
C ILE A 244 -17.63 -15.53 -24.99
N PHE A 245 -18.51 -14.60 -24.60
CA PHE A 245 -19.44 -14.81 -23.48
C PHE A 245 -20.30 -16.05 -23.70
N ASN A 246 -20.91 -16.17 -24.88
CA ASN A 246 -21.67 -17.36 -25.25
C ASN A 246 -20.77 -18.61 -25.19
N GLU A 247 -19.62 -18.60 -25.87
CA GLU A 247 -18.70 -19.74 -25.90
C GLU A 247 -18.31 -20.20 -24.49
N ILE A 248 -17.93 -19.29 -23.60
CA ILE A 248 -17.47 -19.61 -22.25
C ILE A 248 -18.64 -20.10 -21.39
N ILE A 249 -19.80 -19.44 -21.41
CA ILE A 249 -20.97 -19.86 -20.62
C ILE A 249 -21.48 -21.23 -21.09
N PHE A 250 -21.59 -21.45 -22.42
CA PHE A 250 -22.07 -22.72 -22.98
C PHE A 250 -21.06 -23.85 -22.86
N ASN A 251 -19.81 -23.65 -23.29
CA ASN A 251 -18.81 -24.73 -23.29
C ASN A 251 -18.39 -25.09 -21.87
N ALA A 252 -18.22 -24.12 -20.94
CA ALA A 252 -17.89 -24.45 -19.55
C ALA A 252 -19.04 -25.20 -18.85
N ALA A 253 -20.31 -24.82 -19.11
CA ALA A 253 -21.45 -25.54 -18.57
C ALA A 253 -21.53 -26.98 -19.09
N GLN A 254 -21.38 -27.20 -20.42
CA GLN A 254 -21.44 -28.54 -20.99
C GLN A 254 -20.21 -29.40 -20.62
N GLN A 255 -19.00 -28.84 -20.65
CA GLN A 255 -17.80 -29.57 -20.25
C GLN A 255 -17.86 -29.98 -18.77
N GLU A 256 -18.37 -29.12 -17.88
CA GLU A 256 -18.57 -29.49 -16.48
C GLU A 256 -19.63 -30.58 -16.31
N ASN A 257 -20.80 -30.48 -16.98
CA ASN A 257 -21.82 -31.52 -16.94
C ASN A 257 -21.27 -32.87 -17.42
N LEU A 258 -20.54 -32.90 -18.55
CA LEU A 258 -19.91 -34.10 -19.10
C LEU A 258 -18.84 -34.68 -18.18
N ALA A 259 -17.95 -33.84 -17.63
CA ALA A 259 -16.89 -34.25 -16.70
C ALA A 259 -17.47 -34.78 -15.37
N GLU A 260 -18.66 -34.33 -14.99
CA GLU A 260 -19.37 -34.76 -13.80
C GLU A 260 -20.34 -35.94 -14.05
N GLY A 261 -20.46 -36.44 -15.28
CA GLY A 261 -21.29 -37.59 -15.64
C GLY A 261 -22.79 -37.30 -15.73
N LEU A 262 -23.16 -36.04 -15.93
CA LEU A 262 -24.54 -35.60 -16.17
C LEU A 262 -24.87 -35.64 -17.67
N PRO A 263 -26.15 -35.85 -18.05
CA PRO A 263 -26.55 -35.74 -19.46
C PRO A 263 -26.31 -34.32 -19.99
N PRO A 264 -26.03 -34.15 -21.30
CA PRO A 264 -26.02 -32.84 -21.94
C PRO A 264 -27.38 -32.15 -21.73
N ASP A 265 -27.36 -30.84 -21.46
CA ASP A 265 -28.59 -30.04 -21.44
C ASP A 265 -29.14 -29.93 -22.87
N ASP A 266 -30.46 -30.09 -23.03
CA ASP A 266 -31.19 -30.12 -24.31
C ASP A 266 -31.37 -28.71 -24.91
N PHE A 267 -30.33 -27.88 -24.81
CA PHE A 267 -30.34 -26.47 -25.20
C PHE A 267 -29.80 -26.29 -26.63
N ASP A 268 -30.64 -25.78 -27.52
CA ASP A 268 -30.28 -25.48 -28.90
C ASP A 268 -29.24 -24.34 -29.00
N LYS A 269 -27.99 -24.72 -29.26
CA LYS A 269 -26.85 -23.83 -29.46
C LYS A 269 -26.99 -22.95 -30.72
N GLU A 270 -27.80 -23.35 -31.71
CA GLU A 270 -27.99 -22.58 -32.94
C GLU A 270 -28.83 -21.32 -32.68
N SER A 271 -29.76 -21.37 -31.70
CA SER A 271 -30.65 -20.27 -31.35
C SER A 271 -29.96 -18.99 -30.81
N VAL A 272 -28.70 -19.07 -30.38
CA VAL A 272 -27.92 -17.95 -29.79
C VAL A 272 -26.61 -17.68 -30.55
N ASN A 273 -26.39 -18.31 -31.70
CA ASN A 273 -25.12 -18.23 -32.44
C ASN A 273 -25.03 -16.99 -33.34
N ASN A 274 -24.07 -16.10 -33.08
CA ASN A 274 -23.82 -14.88 -33.85
C ASN A 274 -22.66 -14.99 -34.87
N THR A 275 -22.09 -16.18 -35.08
CA THR A 275 -20.99 -16.42 -36.03
C THR A 275 -21.28 -15.89 -37.46
N GLN A 276 -22.54 -15.91 -37.91
CA GLN A 276 -22.93 -15.36 -39.22
C GLN A 276 -22.69 -13.84 -39.35
N VAL A 277 -22.89 -13.10 -38.25
CA VAL A 277 -22.66 -11.65 -38.20
C VAL A 277 -21.15 -11.38 -38.15
N LEU A 278 -20.40 -12.14 -37.35
CA LEU A 278 -18.94 -12.04 -37.30
C LEU A 278 -18.28 -12.36 -38.66
N ALA A 279 -18.80 -13.34 -39.39
CA ALA A 279 -18.38 -13.63 -40.75
C ALA A 279 -18.67 -12.46 -41.71
N LEU A 280 -19.82 -11.78 -41.60
CA LEU A 280 -20.13 -10.58 -42.40
C LEU A 280 -19.09 -9.46 -42.21
N PHE A 281 -18.52 -9.31 -41.01
CA PHE A 281 -17.46 -8.35 -40.74
C PHE A 281 -16.08 -8.81 -41.26
N ASN A 282 -15.66 -10.01 -40.86
CA ASN A 282 -14.27 -10.47 -40.97
C ASN A 282 -13.98 -11.44 -42.14
N ALA A 283 -14.98 -11.85 -42.93
CA ALA A 283 -14.76 -12.82 -44.00
C ALA A 283 -13.64 -12.36 -44.97
N PRO A 284 -12.64 -13.21 -45.27
CA PRO A 284 -11.60 -12.85 -46.22
C PRO A 284 -12.19 -12.47 -47.58
N ARG A 285 -11.84 -11.27 -48.08
CA ARG A 285 -12.26 -10.68 -49.37
C ARG A 285 -13.74 -10.28 -49.50
N THR A 286 -14.68 -10.93 -48.82
CA THR A 286 -16.12 -10.61 -48.91
C THR A 286 -16.68 -9.89 -47.68
N GLY A 287 -15.96 -9.90 -46.57
CA GLY A 287 -16.34 -9.22 -45.34
C GLY A 287 -16.26 -7.70 -45.47
N LEU A 288 -17.09 -7.01 -44.68
CA LEU A 288 -17.23 -5.55 -44.67
C LEU A 288 -15.87 -4.84 -44.57
N PHE A 289 -15.01 -5.30 -43.68
CA PHE A 289 -13.69 -4.70 -43.46
C PHE A 289 -12.72 -4.91 -44.62
N ALA A 290 -12.79 -6.05 -45.31
CA ALA A 290 -11.96 -6.31 -46.49
C ALA A 290 -12.38 -5.41 -47.66
N LEU A 291 -13.70 -5.32 -47.92
CA LEU A 291 -14.26 -4.50 -49.00
C LEU A 291 -14.03 -3.01 -48.78
N LEU A 292 -14.17 -2.51 -47.54
CA LEU A 292 -13.93 -1.10 -47.22
C LEU A 292 -12.47 -0.71 -47.43
N ASN A 293 -11.52 -1.58 -47.04
CA ASN A 293 -10.09 -1.34 -47.30
C ASN A 293 -9.76 -1.39 -48.79
N GLU A 294 -10.39 -2.26 -49.57
CA GLU A 294 -10.18 -2.34 -51.03
C GLU A 294 -10.69 -1.06 -51.74
N GLU A 295 -11.88 -0.58 -51.39
CA GLU A 295 -12.43 0.67 -51.95
C GLU A 295 -11.64 1.92 -51.50
N CYS A 296 -10.99 1.88 -50.35
CA CYS A 296 -10.07 2.94 -49.95
C CYS A 296 -8.84 3.06 -50.88
N ILE A 297 -8.38 1.96 -51.48
CA ILE A 297 -7.26 1.94 -52.44
C ILE A 297 -7.72 2.41 -53.83
N PHE A 298 -9.00 2.18 -54.18
CA PHE A 298 -9.50 2.43 -55.52
C PHE A 298 -9.49 3.95 -55.86
N PRO A 299 -8.83 4.40 -56.95
CA PRO A 299 -8.67 5.83 -57.24
C PRO A 299 -9.97 6.61 -57.47
N LYS A 300 -11.07 5.91 -57.78
CA LYS A 300 -12.43 6.48 -57.92
C LYS A 300 -13.42 5.86 -56.92
N GLY A 301 -12.92 5.30 -55.82
CA GLY A 301 -13.76 4.70 -54.78
C GLY A 301 -14.57 5.75 -54.03
N SER A 302 -15.84 5.48 -53.80
CA SER A 302 -16.76 6.32 -53.04
C SER A 302 -17.51 5.48 -51.99
N ASP A 303 -18.15 6.14 -51.02
CA ASP A 303 -18.98 5.43 -50.05
C ASP A 303 -20.15 4.68 -50.73
N ALA A 304 -20.66 5.21 -51.85
CA ALA A 304 -21.68 4.55 -52.66
C ALA A 304 -21.14 3.29 -53.37
N SER A 305 -19.96 3.35 -54.00
CA SER A 305 -19.36 2.16 -54.66
C SER A 305 -19.05 1.05 -53.66
N PHE A 306 -18.67 1.42 -52.43
CA PHE A 306 -18.52 0.48 -51.33
C PHE A 306 -19.85 -0.22 -50.96
N VAL A 307 -20.97 0.51 -50.82
CA VAL A 307 -22.27 -0.09 -50.49
C VAL A 307 -22.75 -1.03 -51.61
N GLU A 308 -22.58 -0.65 -52.88
CA GLU A 308 -22.91 -1.51 -54.02
C GLU A 308 -22.08 -2.80 -54.06
N LYS A 309 -20.78 -2.69 -53.74
CA LYS A 309 -19.87 -3.83 -53.66
C LYS A 309 -20.20 -4.77 -52.50
N LEU A 310 -20.52 -4.20 -51.33
CA LEU A 310 -20.99 -4.92 -50.15
C LEU A 310 -22.28 -5.70 -50.45
N ALA A 311 -23.24 -5.03 -51.09
CA ALA A 311 -24.49 -5.63 -51.58
C ALA A 311 -24.27 -6.81 -52.52
N LYS A 312 -23.33 -6.65 -53.48
CA LYS A 312 -22.99 -7.69 -54.46
C LYS A 312 -22.30 -8.89 -53.82
N ALA A 313 -21.40 -8.65 -52.87
CA ALA A 313 -20.62 -9.70 -52.21
C ALA A 313 -21.42 -10.51 -51.17
N ASN A 314 -22.43 -9.91 -50.54
CA ASN A 314 -23.18 -10.50 -49.43
C ASN A 314 -24.68 -10.69 -49.72
N ARG A 315 -25.05 -10.84 -51.01
CA ARG A 315 -26.45 -10.90 -51.48
C ARG A 315 -27.32 -11.99 -50.81
N GLU A 316 -26.71 -13.11 -50.41
CA GLU A 316 -27.39 -14.24 -49.77
C GLU A 316 -27.38 -14.17 -48.24
N ASN A 317 -26.70 -13.18 -47.65
CA ASN A 317 -26.55 -13.07 -46.20
C ASN A 317 -27.79 -12.46 -45.55
N GLN A 318 -28.57 -13.28 -44.85
CA GLN A 318 -29.80 -12.89 -44.14
C GLN A 318 -29.57 -11.85 -43.02
N ARG A 319 -28.32 -11.61 -42.60
CA ARG A 319 -27.97 -10.63 -41.56
C ARG A 319 -27.66 -9.24 -42.12
N LEU A 320 -27.60 -9.07 -43.46
CA LEU A 320 -27.40 -7.79 -44.13
C LEU A 320 -28.68 -7.37 -44.86
N SER A 321 -29.03 -6.09 -44.77
CA SER A 321 -30.06 -5.46 -45.60
C SER A 321 -29.58 -4.09 -46.06
N LEU A 322 -30.12 -3.55 -47.14
CA LEU A 322 -29.67 -2.28 -47.74
C LEU A 322 -30.70 -1.19 -47.52
N THR A 323 -30.23 -0.01 -47.15
CA THR A 323 -31.08 1.18 -47.00
C THR A 323 -30.99 1.99 -48.28
N ARG A 324 -32.12 2.16 -48.97
CA ARG A 324 -32.21 3.03 -50.16
C ARG A 324 -32.81 4.37 -49.75
N VAL A 325 -32.18 5.45 -50.16
CA VAL A 325 -32.68 6.82 -49.96
C VAL A 325 -32.84 7.44 -51.34
N GLY A 326 -34.05 7.35 -51.89
CA GLY A 326 -34.30 7.68 -53.28
C GLY A 326 -33.66 6.66 -54.24
N ALA A 327 -32.92 7.17 -55.23
CA ALA A 327 -32.25 6.35 -56.25
C ALA A 327 -30.86 5.82 -55.81
N GLU A 328 -30.29 6.34 -54.73
CA GLU A 328 -28.94 5.99 -54.27
C GLU A 328 -28.96 5.17 -52.98
N ALA A 329 -27.89 4.40 -52.76
CA ALA A 329 -27.72 3.54 -51.60
C ALA A 329 -27.12 4.32 -50.42
N GLY A 330 -27.99 4.93 -49.61
CA GLY A 330 -27.58 5.78 -48.47
C GLY A 330 -26.97 5.05 -47.27
N GLY A 331 -27.01 3.70 -47.24
CA GLY A 331 -26.38 2.92 -46.19
C GLY A 331 -26.80 1.44 -46.18
N PHE A 332 -26.49 0.75 -45.08
CA PHE A 332 -26.85 -0.64 -44.85
C PHE A 332 -27.36 -0.88 -43.43
N VAL A 333 -28.07 -1.98 -43.23
CA VAL A 333 -28.59 -2.46 -41.95
C VAL A 333 -27.93 -3.81 -41.63
N VAL A 334 -27.40 -3.95 -40.42
CA VAL A 334 -26.92 -5.25 -39.90
C VAL A 334 -27.87 -5.72 -38.80
N LEU A 335 -28.28 -6.99 -38.87
CA LEU A 335 -29.03 -7.68 -37.83
C LEU A 335 -28.03 -8.30 -36.83
N HIS A 336 -27.63 -7.48 -35.84
CA HIS A 336 -26.81 -7.89 -34.70
C HIS A 336 -27.60 -8.73 -33.70
N TYR A 337 -26.91 -9.37 -32.74
CA TYR A 337 -27.58 -10.07 -31.63
C TYR A 337 -28.51 -9.14 -30.80
N ALA A 338 -28.16 -7.85 -30.71
CA ALA A 338 -28.94 -6.82 -30.04
C ALA A 338 -30.15 -6.30 -30.85
N GLY A 339 -30.21 -6.57 -32.16
CA GLY A 339 -31.25 -6.09 -33.08
C GLY A 339 -30.70 -5.45 -34.35
N CYS A 340 -31.58 -4.88 -35.16
CA CYS A 340 -31.21 -4.18 -36.40
C CYS A 340 -30.56 -2.82 -36.09
N VAL A 341 -29.41 -2.54 -36.71
CA VAL A 341 -28.75 -1.23 -36.68
C VAL A 341 -28.54 -0.73 -38.10
N GLN A 342 -29.02 0.48 -38.39
CA GLN A 342 -28.81 1.17 -39.66
C GLN A 342 -27.56 2.04 -39.58
N TYR A 343 -26.61 1.81 -40.48
CA TYR A 343 -25.38 2.57 -40.62
C TYR A 343 -25.44 3.50 -41.83
N ALA A 344 -25.12 4.77 -41.62
CA ALA A 344 -24.98 5.77 -42.68
C ALA A 344 -23.54 5.73 -43.20
N CYS A 345 -23.35 5.45 -44.49
CA CYS A 345 -22.01 5.21 -45.04
C CYS A 345 -21.22 6.48 -45.38
N ALA A 346 -21.83 7.66 -45.28
CA ALA A 346 -21.17 8.92 -45.59
C ALA A 346 -19.88 9.12 -44.79
N GLY A 347 -18.76 9.31 -45.49
CA GLY A 347 -17.43 9.50 -44.93
C GLY A 347 -16.74 8.21 -44.45
N PHE A 348 -17.26 7.01 -44.72
CA PHE A 348 -16.63 5.74 -44.32
C PHE A 348 -15.23 5.59 -44.92
N LEU A 349 -15.06 5.84 -46.23
CA LEU A 349 -13.75 5.77 -46.88
C LEU A 349 -12.78 6.80 -46.30
N LEU A 350 -13.24 8.02 -46.04
CA LEU A 350 -12.41 9.08 -45.45
C LEU A 350 -11.95 8.70 -44.03
N LYS A 351 -12.88 8.26 -43.18
CA LYS A 351 -12.60 7.84 -41.80
C LYS A 351 -11.69 6.61 -41.73
N ASN A 352 -11.79 5.66 -42.67
CA ASN A 352 -10.90 4.51 -42.72
C ASN A 352 -9.50 4.83 -43.30
N LYS A 353 -9.38 5.88 -44.13
CA LYS A 353 -8.08 6.36 -44.67
C LYS A 353 -7.23 7.12 -43.65
N ASP A 354 -7.88 7.78 -42.68
CA ASP A 354 -7.25 8.66 -41.66
C ASP A 354 -6.15 9.56 -42.24
N PRO A 355 -6.50 10.47 -43.19
CA PRO A 355 -5.52 11.17 -43.99
C PRO A 355 -4.76 12.24 -43.19
N LEU A 356 -3.56 11.88 -42.73
CA LEU A 356 -2.56 12.83 -42.25
C LEU A 356 -1.41 12.94 -43.26
N SER A 357 -1.37 14.02 -44.03
CA SER A 357 -0.39 14.23 -45.11
C SER A 357 1.04 14.13 -44.58
N GLU A 358 1.93 13.53 -45.39
CA GLU A 358 3.35 13.43 -45.07
C GLU A 358 3.98 14.83 -44.91
N ASP A 359 3.51 15.82 -45.67
CA ASP A 359 3.93 17.23 -45.57
C ASP A 359 3.56 17.84 -44.21
N LEU A 360 2.32 17.61 -43.75
CA LEU A 360 1.86 18.01 -42.41
C LEU A 360 2.71 17.36 -41.32
N GLN A 361 3.06 16.08 -41.46
CA GLN A 361 3.92 15.38 -40.50
C GLN A 361 5.36 15.89 -40.51
N VAL A 362 5.88 16.37 -41.64
CA VAL A 362 7.19 17.05 -41.71
C VAL A 362 7.12 18.41 -41.01
N VAL A 363 6.11 19.22 -41.29
CA VAL A 363 5.93 20.54 -40.66
C VAL A 363 5.79 20.42 -39.13
N MET A 364 4.98 19.48 -38.63
CA MET A 364 4.81 19.26 -37.18
C MET A 364 6.10 18.79 -36.48
N ARG A 365 6.94 17.99 -37.16
CA ARG A 365 8.27 17.58 -36.66
C ARG A 365 9.27 18.74 -36.56
N GLN A 366 9.08 19.79 -37.35
CA GLN A 366 9.91 21.01 -37.34
C GLN A 366 9.41 22.08 -36.38
N SER A 367 8.40 21.76 -35.56
CA SER A 367 7.88 22.67 -34.54
C SER A 367 8.95 23.13 -33.56
N SER A 368 8.92 24.42 -33.22
CA SER A 368 9.71 24.99 -32.11
C SER A 368 9.13 24.67 -30.73
N GLU A 369 7.94 24.07 -30.66
CA GLU A 369 7.30 23.61 -29.42
C GLU A 369 7.72 22.17 -29.11
N PRO A 370 8.50 21.89 -28.04
CA PRO A 370 9.07 20.57 -27.78
C PRO A 370 8.03 19.44 -27.70
N LEU A 371 6.86 19.71 -27.13
CA LEU A 371 5.78 18.73 -27.07
C LEU A 371 5.25 18.38 -28.48
N VAL A 372 4.95 19.37 -29.31
CA VAL A 372 4.42 19.15 -30.67
C VAL A 372 5.46 18.43 -31.53
N ALA A 373 6.72 18.84 -31.47
CA ALA A 373 7.81 18.12 -32.13
C ALA A 373 7.88 16.66 -31.65
N ALA A 374 7.84 16.41 -30.33
CA ALA A 374 7.90 15.05 -29.77
C ALA A 374 6.70 14.16 -30.17
N LEU A 375 5.48 14.72 -30.22
CA LEU A 375 4.28 14.02 -30.69
C LEU A 375 4.40 13.57 -32.16
N PHE A 376 5.27 14.19 -32.96
CA PHE A 376 5.48 13.82 -34.36
C PHE A 376 6.89 13.24 -34.64
N ALA A 377 7.80 13.27 -33.67
CA ALA A 377 9.16 12.73 -33.77
C ALA A 377 9.22 11.20 -33.81
N VAL A 378 8.17 10.52 -33.31
CA VAL A 378 8.01 9.07 -33.46
C VAL A 378 8.06 8.75 -34.96
N ALA A 379 9.14 8.08 -35.38
CA ALA A 379 9.25 7.54 -36.72
C ALA A 379 7.97 6.74 -37.03
N PRO A 380 7.46 6.75 -38.27
CA PRO A 380 6.28 5.98 -38.57
C PRO A 380 6.48 4.56 -38.05
N GLN A 381 5.52 4.08 -37.25
CA GLN A 381 5.32 2.65 -37.01
C GLN A 381 5.60 1.94 -38.33
N PRO A 382 6.23 0.76 -38.37
CA PRO A 382 6.34 -0.01 -39.59
C PRO A 382 4.95 -0.51 -40.03
N SER A 383 4.14 0.40 -40.56
CA SER A 383 3.49 0.21 -41.85
C SER A 383 4.59 -0.34 -42.76
N ALA A 384 4.65 -1.66 -42.81
CA ALA A 384 5.69 -2.36 -43.51
C ALA A 384 5.48 -2.10 -45.00
N ARG A 385 6.07 -1.00 -45.50
CA ARG A 385 6.52 -0.83 -46.88
C ARG A 385 7.68 -1.81 -47.17
N ARG A 386 7.54 -3.07 -46.71
CA ARG A 386 7.96 -4.22 -47.49
C ARG A 386 7.35 -4.01 -48.88
N ARG A 387 8.19 -4.08 -49.91
CA ARG A 387 7.74 -4.06 -51.31
C ARG A 387 6.66 -5.13 -51.47
N GLY A 388 5.39 -4.72 -51.61
CA GLY A 388 4.22 -5.61 -51.69
C GLY A 388 3.18 -5.53 -50.55
N GLY A 389 3.38 -4.71 -49.51
CA GLY A 389 2.37 -4.53 -48.44
C GLY A 389 1.18 -3.65 -48.86
N GLY A 390 -0.04 -4.21 -48.83
CA GLY A 390 -1.28 -3.48 -49.12
C GLY A 390 -1.65 -2.42 -48.06
N PHE A 391 -2.53 -1.49 -48.43
CA PHE A 391 -3.08 -0.45 -47.56
C PHE A 391 -3.70 -1.05 -46.28
N ARG A 392 -3.43 -0.41 -45.14
CA ARG A 392 -4.00 -0.74 -43.84
C ARG A 392 -4.77 0.46 -43.33
N GLY A 393 -6.09 0.46 -43.49
CA GLY A 393 -6.96 1.48 -42.90
C GLY A 393 -7.18 1.24 -41.41
N VAL A 394 -7.80 2.23 -40.75
CA VAL A 394 -8.15 2.23 -39.31
C VAL A 394 -8.82 0.92 -38.89
N VAL A 395 -9.77 0.45 -39.70
CA VAL A 395 -10.58 -0.74 -39.42
C VAL A 395 -9.74 -2.02 -39.32
N LEU A 396 -8.70 -2.16 -40.16
CA LEU A 396 -7.79 -3.32 -40.09
C LEU A 396 -6.81 -3.22 -38.92
N HIS A 397 -6.41 -2.00 -38.51
CA HIS A 397 -5.60 -1.82 -37.31
C HIS A 397 -6.41 -2.20 -36.07
N PHE A 398 -7.62 -1.67 -35.97
CA PHE A 398 -8.56 -1.96 -34.88
C PHE A 398 -8.89 -3.45 -34.77
N SER A 399 -9.18 -4.15 -35.87
CA SER A 399 -9.50 -5.58 -35.82
C SER A 399 -8.33 -6.41 -35.28
N LEU A 400 -7.09 -6.10 -35.68
CA LEU A 400 -5.89 -6.79 -35.20
C LEU A 400 -5.62 -6.55 -33.71
N GLN A 401 -5.81 -5.31 -33.23
CA GLN A 401 -5.70 -4.98 -31.80
C GLN A 401 -6.79 -5.66 -30.97
N LEU A 402 -8.01 -5.73 -31.51
CA LEU A 402 -9.10 -6.45 -30.86
C LEU A 402 -8.79 -7.94 -30.76
N ASP A 403 -8.35 -8.59 -31.84
CA ASP A 403 -8.01 -10.02 -31.82
C ASP A 403 -6.92 -10.35 -30.77
N GLU A 404 -5.95 -9.45 -30.55
CA GLU A 404 -4.97 -9.59 -29.46
C GLU A 404 -5.61 -9.48 -28.07
N LEU A 405 -6.46 -8.47 -27.84
CA LEU A 405 -7.22 -8.32 -26.58
C LEU A 405 -8.09 -9.56 -26.30
N LEU A 406 -8.81 -10.05 -27.31
CA LEU A 406 -9.67 -11.22 -27.19
C LEU A 406 -8.86 -12.49 -26.88
N ARG A 407 -7.65 -12.63 -27.44
CA ARG A 407 -6.73 -13.72 -27.10
C ARG A 407 -6.32 -13.69 -25.62
N VAL A 408 -6.08 -12.51 -25.06
CA VAL A 408 -5.80 -12.36 -23.61
C VAL A 408 -7.03 -12.74 -22.79
N VAL A 409 -8.21 -12.21 -23.13
CA VAL A 409 -9.48 -12.52 -22.44
C VAL A 409 -9.77 -14.02 -22.44
N SER A 410 -9.71 -14.70 -23.59
CA SER A 410 -9.95 -16.14 -23.70
C SER A 410 -8.89 -17.02 -23.03
N SER A 411 -7.71 -16.47 -22.71
CA SER A 411 -6.68 -17.16 -21.92
C SER A 411 -6.82 -16.96 -20.40
N SER A 412 -7.79 -16.14 -19.98
CA SER A 412 -8.04 -15.78 -18.58
C SER A 412 -9.34 -16.39 -18.05
N THR A 413 -9.62 -16.24 -16.74
CA THR A 413 -10.92 -16.57 -16.15
C THR A 413 -11.81 -15.31 -16.13
N PRO A 414 -12.78 -15.15 -17.05
CA PRO A 414 -13.56 -13.93 -17.13
C PRO A 414 -14.63 -13.85 -16.03
N HIS A 415 -14.82 -12.64 -15.51
CA HIS A 415 -15.94 -12.30 -14.62
C HIS A 415 -16.74 -11.17 -15.27
N PHE A 416 -17.99 -11.46 -15.64
CA PHE A 416 -18.83 -10.52 -16.38
C PHE A 416 -19.66 -9.64 -15.44
N VAL A 417 -19.49 -8.31 -15.56
CA VAL A 417 -20.33 -7.30 -14.90
C VAL A 417 -21.10 -6.55 -15.98
N ARG A 418 -22.43 -6.62 -15.97
CA ARG A 418 -23.30 -5.92 -16.94
C ARG A 418 -23.99 -4.74 -16.26
N CYS A 419 -23.55 -3.53 -16.57
CA CYS A 419 -24.18 -2.30 -16.13
C CYS A 419 -25.47 -2.04 -16.93
N ILE A 420 -26.57 -1.71 -16.24
CA ILE A 420 -27.88 -1.45 -16.86
C ILE A 420 -28.30 -0.01 -16.53
N LYS A 421 -28.58 0.79 -17.57
CA LYS A 421 -29.10 2.15 -17.44
C LYS A 421 -30.60 2.10 -17.10
N PRO A 422 -31.05 2.66 -15.96
CA PRO A 422 -32.43 2.48 -15.50
C PRO A 422 -33.46 3.33 -16.28
N ASN A 423 -33.05 4.45 -16.87
CA ASN A 423 -33.87 5.29 -17.74
C ASN A 423 -32.98 6.13 -18.66
N THR A 424 -33.45 6.52 -19.85
CA THR A 424 -32.71 7.35 -20.80
C THR A 424 -32.47 8.77 -20.28
N SER A 425 -33.45 9.33 -19.55
CA SER A 425 -33.52 10.68 -18.98
C SER A 425 -32.43 11.02 -17.95
N LYS A 426 -31.63 10.06 -17.47
CA LYS A 426 -30.63 10.23 -16.40
C LYS A 426 -31.22 10.64 -15.02
N GLU A 427 -32.52 10.42 -14.80
CA GLU A 427 -33.19 10.76 -13.54
C GLU A 427 -32.94 9.70 -12.46
N ALA A 428 -32.65 10.12 -11.22
CA ALA A 428 -32.51 9.19 -10.10
C ALA A 428 -33.84 8.51 -9.76
N HIS A 429 -33.79 7.24 -9.33
CA HIS A 429 -34.95 6.42 -8.92
C HIS A 429 -36.05 6.16 -9.97
N ARG A 430 -35.95 6.72 -11.19
CA ARG A 430 -36.85 6.40 -12.31
C ARG A 430 -36.41 5.12 -13.01
N PHE A 431 -37.35 4.20 -13.22
CA PHE A 431 -37.15 2.95 -13.94
C PHE A 431 -38.02 2.90 -15.19
N ASP A 432 -37.41 2.74 -16.35
CA ASP A 432 -38.06 2.52 -17.63
C ASP A 432 -37.91 1.04 -18.03
N SER A 433 -39.01 0.31 -17.89
CA SER A 433 -39.09 -1.12 -18.19
C SER A 433 -38.74 -1.46 -19.63
N GLU A 434 -39.03 -0.60 -20.61
CA GLU A 434 -38.75 -0.90 -22.02
C GLU A 434 -37.25 -0.73 -22.33
N THR A 435 -36.67 0.39 -21.90
CA THR A 435 -35.22 0.64 -22.01
C THR A 435 -34.40 -0.43 -21.27
N VAL A 436 -34.84 -0.85 -20.08
CA VAL A 436 -34.17 -1.93 -19.32
C VAL A 436 -34.35 -3.29 -19.99
N LEU A 437 -35.56 -3.66 -20.43
CA LEU A 437 -35.81 -4.93 -21.12
C LEU A 437 -35.02 -5.03 -22.43
N ARG A 438 -34.90 -3.94 -23.18
CA ARG A 438 -34.05 -3.87 -24.38
C ARG A 438 -32.59 -4.16 -24.01
N GLN A 439 -32.03 -3.50 -23.01
CA GLN A 439 -30.65 -3.76 -22.55
C GLN A 439 -30.44 -5.20 -22.07
N LEU A 440 -31.41 -5.82 -21.39
CA LEU A 440 -31.30 -7.21 -20.94
C LEU A 440 -31.23 -8.22 -22.11
N ARG A 441 -31.98 -7.96 -23.19
CA ARG A 441 -31.88 -8.69 -24.47
C ARG A 441 -30.53 -8.41 -25.16
N CYS A 442 -30.19 -7.13 -25.35
CA CYS A 442 -28.93 -6.69 -25.98
C CYS A 442 -27.67 -6.98 -25.13
N GLY A 443 -27.80 -7.51 -23.91
CA GLY A 443 -26.69 -7.94 -23.05
C GLY A 443 -26.50 -9.45 -22.98
N GLY A 444 -27.34 -10.23 -23.68
CA GLY A 444 -27.37 -11.70 -23.59
C GLY A 444 -27.77 -12.23 -22.21
N VAL A 445 -28.37 -11.39 -21.36
CA VAL A 445 -28.63 -11.72 -19.95
C VAL A 445 -29.80 -12.68 -19.83
N LEU A 446 -30.85 -12.50 -20.65
CA LEU A 446 -32.01 -13.40 -20.64
C LEU A 446 -31.65 -14.79 -21.15
N GLU A 447 -30.77 -14.85 -22.16
CA GLU A 447 -30.24 -16.08 -22.75
C GLU A 447 -29.37 -16.81 -21.73
N ALA A 448 -28.43 -16.11 -21.08
CA ALA A 448 -27.61 -16.67 -20.00
C ALA A 448 -28.48 -17.18 -18.82
N VAL A 449 -29.45 -16.40 -18.36
CA VAL A 449 -30.38 -16.83 -17.30
C VAL A 449 -31.18 -18.05 -17.74
N ARG A 450 -31.62 -18.14 -19.00
CA ARG A 450 -32.29 -19.35 -19.52
C ARG A 450 -31.38 -20.57 -19.45
N VAL A 451 -30.11 -20.45 -19.83
CA VAL A 451 -29.11 -21.54 -19.75
C VAL A 451 -28.85 -21.98 -18.31
N PHE A 452 -28.67 -21.03 -17.39
CA PHE A 452 -28.49 -21.33 -15.97
C PHE A 452 -29.77 -21.89 -15.31
N ALA A 453 -30.95 -21.52 -15.79
CA ALA A 453 -32.25 -21.95 -15.25
C ALA A 453 -32.77 -23.27 -15.84
N SER A 454 -32.37 -23.65 -17.06
CA SER A 454 -32.72 -24.97 -17.64
C SER A 454 -31.95 -26.12 -16.98
N GLY A 455 -30.74 -25.84 -16.50
CA GLY A 455 -29.91 -26.79 -15.75
C GLY A 455 -29.97 -26.59 -14.23
N PHE A 456 -28.81 -26.71 -13.59
CA PHE A 456 -28.61 -26.57 -12.15
C PHE A 456 -27.61 -25.43 -11.87
N PRO A 457 -28.07 -24.23 -11.43
CA PRO A 457 -27.21 -23.06 -11.29
C PRO A 457 -26.30 -23.14 -10.06
N ASP A 458 -26.77 -23.74 -8.97
CA ASP A 458 -26.02 -23.87 -7.72
C ASP A 458 -25.15 -25.14 -7.77
N ARG A 459 -23.83 -24.96 -7.94
CA ARG A 459 -22.84 -26.06 -8.05
C ARG A 459 -21.90 -26.04 -6.84
N VAL A 460 -21.94 -27.09 -6.01
CA VAL A 460 -21.21 -27.15 -4.73
C VAL A 460 -20.37 -28.42 -4.65
N PRO A 461 -19.06 -28.36 -4.35
CA PRO A 461 -18.26 -29.57 -4.12
C PRO A 461 -18.88 -30.45 -3.03
N ILE A 462 -18.94 -31.78 -3.27
CA ILE A 462 -19.61 -32.72 -2.36
C ILE A 462 -18.95 -32.70 -0.96
N ALA A 463 -17.63 -32.59 -0.89
CA ALA A 463 -16.90 -32.47 0.37
C ALA A 463 -17.30 -31.20 1.16
N ASP A 464 -17.36 -30.05 0.48
CA ASP A 464 -17.77 -28.77 1.09
C ASP A 464 -19.22 -28.80 1.54
N PHE A 465 -20.11 -29.43 0.76
CA PHE A 465 -21.51 -29.62 1.12
C PHE A 465 -21.65 -30.41 2.42
N VAL A 466 -21.04 -31.60 2.48
CA VAL A 466 -21.07 -32.43 3.69
C VAL A 466 -20.45 -31.71 4.88
N ALA A 467 -19.28 -31.09 4.72
CA ALA A 467 -18.63 -30.33 5.79
C ALA A 467 -19.51 -29.17 6.31
N ARG A 468 -20.16 -28.43 5.40
CA ARG A 468 -21.03 -27.28 5.74
C ARG A 468 -22.31 -27.72 6.45
N TYR A 469 -22.97 -28.76 5.97
CA TYR A 469 -24.31 -29.17 6.42
C TYR A 469 -24.32 -30.32 7.44
N ARG A 470 -23.20 -31.01 7.71
CA ARG A 470 -23.05 -32.01 8.81
C ARG A 470 -23.51 -31.47 10.16
N SER A 471 -23.26 -30.17 10.42
CA SER A 471 -23.73 -29.48 11.64
C SER A 471 -25.26 -29.42 11.81
N VAL A 472 -26.04 -29.56 10.72
CA VAL A 472 -27.50 -29.42 10.72
C VAL A 472 -28.20 -30.74 10.99
N ALA A 473 -27.64 -31.86 10.53
CA ALA A 473 -28.24 -33.19 10.61
C ALA A 473 -27.22 -34.29 10.96
N CYS A 474 -26.36 -34.01 11.95
CA CYS A 474 -25.28 -34.91 12.36
C CYS A 474 -25.75 -36.28 12.89
N ALA A 475 -27.00 -36.37 13.39
CA ALA A 475 -27.55 -37.59 13.99
C ALA A 475 -28.09 -38.60 12.97
N THR A 476 -28.33 -38.18 11.71
CA THR A 476 -28.85 -39.04 10.64
C THR A 476 -27.76 -39.49 9.66
N LEU A 477 -26.54 -38.98 9.77
CA LEU A 477 -25.45 -39.34 8.88
C LEU A 477 -24.98 -40.80 9.10
N PRO A 478 -24.64 -41.54 8.02
CA PRO A 478 -24.06 -42.87 8.16
C PRO A 478 -22.69 -42.81 8.87
N PRO A 479 -22.33 -43.85 9.65
CA PRO A 479 -21.03 -43.91 10.33
C PRO A 479 -19.87 -43.76 9.34
N ASP A 480 -18.82 -43.07 9.77
CA ASP A 480 -17.70 -42.58 8.94
C ASP A 480 -16.76 -43.73 8.54
N ALA A 481 -17.16 -44.50 7.52
CA ALA A 481 -16.52 -45.75 7.11
C ALA A 481 -15.41 -45.55 6.07
N ASN A 482 -14.26 -45.08 6.55
CA ASN A 482 -12.91 -45.16 5.96
C ASN A 482 -12.55 -44.41 4.65
N SER A 483 -11.39 -43.74 4.77
CA SER A 483 -10.36 -43.42 3.77
C SER A 483 -10.64 -42.35 2.69
N PRO A 484 -9.71 -41.40 2.47
CA PRO A 484 -9.74 -40.52 1.29
C PRO A 484 -9.41 -41.31 0.01
N SER A 485 -10.20 -41.14 -1.05
CA SER A 485 -9.84 -41.64 -2.38
C SER A 485 -8.64 -40.88 -2.93
N ALA A 486 -7.61 -41.59 -3.39
CA ALA A 486 -6.40 -41.01 -3.98
C ALA A 486 -6.66 -40.20 -5.27
N ASP A 487 -7.81 -40.42 -5.92
CA ASP A 487 -8.17 -39.87 -7.23
C ASP A 487 -8.84 -38.48 -7.19
N GLY A 488 -9.01 -37.87 -6.01
CA GLY A 488 -9.75 -36.59 -5.86
C GLY A 488 -11.26 -36.67 -6.12
N ARG A 489 -11.79 -37.85 -6.48
CA ARG A 489 -13.23 -38.13 -6.58
C ARG A 489 -13.87 -38.11 -5.19
N ALA A 490 -15.12 -37.65 -5.10
CA ALA A 490 -15.86 -37.68 -3.84
C ALA A 490 -15.98 -39.13 -3.34
N THR A 491 -15.62 -39.38 -2.07
CA THR A 491 -15.70 -40.73 -1.49
C THR A 491 -17.13 -41.25 -1.54
N VAL A 492 -17.30 -42.57 -1.66
CA VAL A 492 -18.63 -43.21 -1.70
C VAL A 492 -19.49 -42.78 -0.51
N TRP A 493 -18.86 -42.67 0.67
CA TRP A 493 -19.48 -42.12 1.87
C TRP A 493 -19.96 -40.67 1.71
N ALA A 494 -19.15 -39.76 1.13
CA ALA A 494 -19.54 -38.35 0.99
C ALA A 494 -20.74 -38.15 0.03
N ARG A 495 -20.88 -39.02 -0.98
CA ARG A 495 -22.08 -39.06 -1.84
C ARG A 495 -23.31 -39.48 -1.05
N GLN A 496 -23.25 -40.60 -0.35
CA GLN A 496 -24.34 -41.12 0.49
C GLN A 496 -24.72 -40.13 1.60
N ALA A 497 -23.74 -39.52 2.27
CA ALA A 497 -23.94 -38.47 3.25
C ALA A 497 -24.68 -37.27 2.65
N SER A 498 -24.36 -36.86 1.41
CA SER A 498 -25.06 -35.77 0.74
C SER A 498 -26.52 -36.09 0.45
N GLU A 499 -26.84 -37.30 -0.02
CA GLU A 499 -28.22 -37.74 -0.24
C GLU A 499 -29.03 -37.76 1.06
N VAL A 500 -28.47 -38.33 2.13
CA VAL A 500 -29.13 -38.38 3.44
C VAL A 500 -29.33 -36.98 4.02
N LEU A 501 -28.35 -36.07 3.87
CA LEU A 501 -28.51 -34.66 4.26
C LEU A 501 -29.64 -33.98 3.48
N LEU A 502 -29.67 -34.12 2.15
CA LEU A 502 -30.71 -33.52 1.30
C LEU A 502 -32.11 -34.05 1.63
N GLN A 503 -32.26 -35.36 1.83
CA GLN A 503 -33.51 -35.98 2.27
C GLN A 503 -33.94 -35.47 3.64
N SER A 504 -33.02 -35.39 4.61
CA SER A 504 -33.30 -34.89 5.97
C SER A 504 -33.70 -33.39 6.00
N LEU A 505 -33.37 -32.65 4.94
CA LEU A 505 -33.69 -31.23 4.75
C LEU A 505 -34.85 -31.01 3.76
N GLY A 506 -35.54 -32.08 3.34
CA GLY A 506 -36.75 -31.98 2.52
C GLY A 506 -36.53 -31.61 1.06
N VAL A 507 -35.35 -31.91 0.49
CA VAL A 507 -35.07 -31.69 -0.95
C VAL A 507 -35.42 -32.95 -1.74
N GLY A 508 -36.33 -32.82 -2.72
CA GLY A 508 -36.74 -33.93 -3.59
C GLY A 508 -35.73 -34.23 -4.71
N ALA A 509 -35.73 -35.46 -5.22
CA ALA A 509 -34.80 -35.93 -6.26
C ALA A 509 -34.93 -35.24 -7.65
N ALA A 510 -35.92 -34.37 -7.83
CA ALA A 510 -36.07 -33.50 -9.00
C ALA A 510 -35.34 -32.14 -8.85
N ASP A 511 -34.99 -31.75 -7.62
CA ASP A 511 -34.38 -30.46 -7.28
C ASP A 511 -32.85 -30.54 -7.16
N TYR A 512 -32.25 -31.73 -7.30
CA TYR A 512 -30.81 -31.93 -7.30
C TYR A 512 -30.33 -33.03 -8.26
N LYS A 513 -29.04 -32.99 -8.61
CA LYS A 513 -28.28 -34.09 -9.23
C LYS A 513 -26.90 -34.22 -8.57
N LEU A 514 -26.35 -35.43 -8.55
CA LEU A 514 -25.04 -35.72 -7.97
C LEU A 514 -24.05 -36.09 -9.08
N GLY A 515 -23.29 -35.10 -9.54
CA GLY A 515 -22.12 -35.31 -10.38
C GLY A 515 -20.99 -36.03 -9.65
N HIS A 516 -19.95 -36.48 -10.35
CA HIS A 516 -18.82 -37.21 -9.78
C HIS A 516 -18.13 -36.55 -8.58
N THR A 517 -17.93 -35.23 -8.59
CA THR A 517 -17.29 -34.46 -7.51
C THR A 517 -18.18 -33.36 -6.91
N LYS A 518 -19.23 -32.93 -7.64
CA LYS A 518 -20.10 -31.81 -7.26
C LYS A 518 -21.57 -32.21 -7.13
N LEU A 519 -22.23 -31.54 -6.20
CA LEU A 519 -23.68 -31.52 -6.04
C LEU A 519 -24.24 -30.34 -6.84
N PHE A 520 -25.23 -30.63 -7.67
CA PHE A 520 -25.92 -29.70 -8.54
C PHE A 520 -27.32 -29.48 -7.98
N LEU A 521 -27.68 -28.22 -7.68
CA LEU A 521 -28.94 -27.84 -7.04
C LEU A 521 -29.73 -26.88 -7.96
N ARG A 522 -31.05 -27.06 -7.98
CA ARG A 522 -31.96 -26.16 -8.68
C ARG A 522 -32.02 -24.81 -7.96
N ALA A 523 -32.27 -23.74 -8.72
CA ALA A 523 -32.39 -22.37 -8.21
C ALA A 523 -33.21 -22.27 -6.91
N GLY A 524 -32.65 -21.60 -5.89
CA GLY A 524 -33.30 -21.36 -4.61
C GLY A 524 -33.27 -22.54 -3.62
N VAL A 525 -32.85 -23.74 -4.03
CA VAL A 525 -32.63 -24.87 -3.11
C VAL A 525 -31.47 -24.55 -2.15
N ALA A 526 -30.35 -24.05 -2.67
CA ALA A 526 -29.20 -23.69 -1.84
C ALA A 526 -29.55 -22.62 -0.78
N SER A 527 -30.37 -21.63 -1.15
CA SER A 527 -30.86 -20.60 -0.22
C SER A 527 -31.73 -21.19 0.89
N ARG A 528 -32.65 -22.13 0.58
CA ARG A 528 -33.45 -22.85 1.59
C ARG A 528 -32.57 -23.65 2.56
N LEU A 529 -31.57 -24.36 2.04
CA LEU A 529 -30.63 -25.14 2.85
C LEU A 529 -29.80 -24.24 3.77
N GLN A 530 -29.29 -23.12 3.27
CA GLN A 530 -28.53 -22.15 4.04
C GLN A 530 -29.39 -21.52 5.16
N ALA A 531 -30.63 -21.12 4.88
CA ALA A 531 -31.55 -20.59 5.89
C ALA A 531 -31.84 -21.60 7.02
N ALA A 532 -32.08 -22.87 6.68
CA ALA A 532 -32.27 -23.95 7.66
C ALA A 532 -31.02 -24.17 8.53
N ARG A 533 -29.82 -24.04 7.93
CA ARG A 533 -28.53 -24.11 8.63
C ARG A 533 -28.33 -22.92 9.58
N GLU A 534 -28.57 -21.71 9.11
CA GLU A 534 -28.43 -20.47 9.90
C GLU A 534 -29.36 -20.48 11.12
N HIS A 535 -30.60 -20.95 10.97
CA HIS A 535 -31.53 -21.10 12.09
C HIS A 535 -30.99 -22.03 13.19
N LYS A 536 -30.42 -23.20 12.83
CA LYS A 536 -29.79 -24.10 13.83
C LYS A 536 -28.50 -23.52 14.41
N LEU A 537 -27.69 -22.85 13.60
CA LEU A 537 -26.44 -22.24 14.07
C LEU A 537 -26.70 -21.07 15.02
N ALA A 538 -27.72 -20.25 14.80
CA ALA A 538 -28.09 -19.16 15.70
C ALA A 538 -28.33 -19.68 17.14
N ALA A 539 -29.06 -20.78 17.30
CA ALA A 539 -29.29 -21.43 18.60
C ALA A 539 -28.02 -22.00 19.25
N CYS A 540 -27.01 -22.39 18.46
CA CYS A 540 -25.69 -22.79 18.97
C CYS A 540 -24.84 -21.57 19.35
N VAL A 541 -24.81 -20.53 18.51
CA VAL A 541 -24.07 -19.29 18.73
C VAL A 541 -24.53 -18.59 20.00
N VAL A 542 -25.84 -18.52 20.28
CA VAL A 542 -26.37 -17.95 21.53
C VAL A 542 -25.80 -18.68 22.76
N ARG A 543 -25.72 -20.02 22.74
CA ARG A 543 -25.14 -20.80 23.85
C ARG A 543 -23.65 -20.55 24.04
N VAL A 544 -22.88 -20.51 22.95
CA VAL A 544 -21.43 -20.19 22.99
C VAL A 544 -21.19 -18.75 23.48
N GLN A 545 -21.96 -17.79 22.99
CA GLN A 545 -21.90 -16.40 23.42
C GLN A 545 -22.27 -16.22 24.90
N ALA A 546 -23.30 -16.91 25.39
CA ALA A 546 -23.68 -16.90 26.80
C ALA A 546 -22.55 -17.49 27.68
N GLY A 547 -21.95 -18.61 27.26
CA GLY A 547 -20.78 -19.20 27.92
C GLY A 547 -19.58 -18.25 27.97
N GLY A 548 -19.21 -17.65 26.84
CA GLY A 548 -18.09 -16.71 26.72
C GLY A 548 -18.29 -15.41 27.50
N ARG A 549 -19.49 -14.80 27.41
CA ARG A 549 -19.87 -13.61 28.21
C ARG A 549 -19.84 -13.94 29.71
N GLY A 550 -20.40 -15.08 30.10
CA GLY A 550 -20.38 -15.56 31.50
C GLY A 550 -18.97 -15.82 32.02
N PHE A 551 -18.08 -16.42 31.21
CA PHE A 551 -16.67 -16.60 31.56
C PHE A 551 -15.94 -15.26 31.75
N LYS A 552 -16.09 -14.32 30.80
CA LYS A 552 -15.47 -12.99 30.89
C LYS A 552 -15.98 -12.19 32.09
N ALA A 553 -17.28 -12.26 32.38
CA ALA A 553 -17.89 -11.63 33.56
C ALA A 553 -17.38 -12.23 34.88
N ARG A 554 -17.35 -13.57 35.00
CA ARG A 554 -16.80 -14.27 36.18
C ARG A 554 -15.32 -13.96 36.40
N ARG A 555 -14.50 -13.95 35.35
CA ARG A 555 -13.07 -13.60 35.43
C ARG A 555 -12.88 -12.17 35.95
N ARG A 556 -13.61 -11.19 35.40
CA ARG A 556 -13.57 -9.79 35.84
C ARG A 556 -14.03 -9.63 37.29
N CYS A 557 -15.13 -10.28 37.68
CA CYS A 557 -15.65 -10.25 39.05
C CYS A 557 -14.65 -10.85 40.05
N ASN A 558 -14.05 -12.00 39.71
CA ASN A 558 -13.05 -12.65 40.56
C ASN A 558 -11.76 -11.81 40.70
N GLN A 559 -11.32 -11.12 39.64
CA GLN A 559 -10.21 -10.16 39.71
C GLN A 559 -10.55 -9.00 40.66
N GLN A 560 -11.70 -8.34 40.47
CA GLN A 560 -12.16 -7.25 41.34
C GLN A 560 -12.36 -7.68 42.80
N LEU A 561 -12.80 -8.92 43.05
CA LEU A 561 -12.91 -9.49 44.39
C LEU A 561 -11.54 -9.78 45.01
N ALA A 562 -10.56 -10.24 44.22
CA ALA A 562 -9.19 -10.45 44.68
C ALA A 562 -8.49 -9.11 45.02
N GLU A 563 -8.62 -8.10 44.15
CA GLU A 563 -8.13 -6.72 44.38
C GLU A 563 -8.71 -6.13 45.67
N ARG A 564 -10.05 -6.20 45.85
CA ARG A 564 -10.72 -5.72 47.06
C ARG A 564 -10.31 -6.48 48.34
N ARG A 565 -10.03 -7.78 48.24
CA ARG A 565 -9.51 -8.59 49.37
C ARG A 565 -8.08 -8.18 49.72
N HIS A 566 -7.23 -7.94 48.72
CA HIS A 566 -5.85 -7.49 48.93
C HIS A 566 -5.81 -6.10 49.58
N ALA A 567 -6.60 -5.15 49.05
CA ALA A 567 -6.71 -3.80 49.61
C ALA A 567 -7.15 -3.81 51.09
N ARG A 568 -8.21 -4.56 51.44
CA ARG A 568 -8.63 -4.73 52.85
C ARG A 568 -7.55 -5.34 53.74
N LEU A 569 -6.77 -6.30 53.23
CA LEU A 569 -5.68 -6.92 53.99
C LEU A 569 -4.48 -5.97 54.17
N GLN A 570 -4.24 -5.05 53.22
CA GLN A 570 -3.25 -3.99 53.38
C GLN A 570 -3.70 -2.97 54.43
N GLU A 571 -4.94 -2.46 54.32
CA GLU A 571 -5.55 -1.53 55.26
C GLU A 571 -5.55 -2.07 56.70
N GLN A 572 -5.90 -3.35 56.89
CA GLN A 572 -5.81 -4.03 58.20
C GLN A 572 -4.39 -4.15 58.74
N ARG A 573 -3.39 -4.38 57.88
CA ARG A 573 -1.97 -4.46 58.28
C ARG A 573 -1.39 -3.09 58.62
N GLU A 574 -1.77 -2.07 57.87
CA GLU A 574 -1.37 -0.68 58.12
C GLU A 574 -1.98 -0.18 59.43
N PHE A 575 -3.28 -0.45 59.67
CA PHE A 575 -3.92 -0.15 60.95
C PHE A 575 -3.27 -0.89 62.12
N ALA A 576 -2.97 -2.19 61.98
CA ALA A 576 -2.30 -2.96 63.02
C ALA A 576 -0.90 -2.40 63.35
N ARG A 577 -0.10 -2.06 62.34
CA ARG A 577 1.22 -1.42 62.52
C ARG A 577 1.12 -0.04 63.15
N ALA A 578 0.13 0.77 62.74
CA ALA A 578 -0.09 2.09 63.33
C ALA A 578 -0.49 1.98 64.81
N SER A 579 -1.33 0.99 65.16
CA SER A 579 -1.71 0.70 66.55
C SER A 579 -0.52 0.21 67.39
N GLU A 580 0.35 -0.63 66.83
CA GLU A 580 1.57 -1.13 67.49
C GLU A 580 2.58 0.01 67.74
N ILE A 581 2.81 0.86 66.73
CA ILE A 581 3.65 2.07 66.87
C ILE A 581 3.06 3.02 67.92
N ALA A 582 1.75 3.26 67.93
CA ALA A 582 1.10 4.12 68.91
C ALA A 582 1.21 3.56 70.35
N GLN A 583 1.13 2.24 70.54
CA GLN A 583 1.36 1.61 71.84
C GLN A 583 2.81 1.81 72.30
N LEU A 584 3.79 1.54 71.45
CA LEU A 584 5.20 1.77 71.75
C LEU A 584 5.52 3.25 72.05
N GLN A 585 4.86 4.19 71.39
CA GLN A 585 4.99 5.62 71.68
C GLN A 585 4.43 5.99 73.07
N VAL A 586 3.27 5.45 73.44
CA VAL A 586 2.69 5.65 74.79
C VAL A 586 3.55 5.02 75.88
N GLU A 587 4.14 3.85 75.62
CA GLU A 587 5.09 3.20 76.54
C GLU A 587 6.38 4.02 76.68
N GLN A 588 6.98 4.49 75.58
CA GLN A 588 8.16 5.36 75.62
C GLN A 588 7.90 6.70 76.31
N GLU A 589 6.75 7.34 76.07
CA GLU A 589 6.36 8.56 76.81
C GLU A 589 6.23 8.30 78.31
N ARG A 590 5.69 7.14 78.69
CA ARG A 590 5.54 6.75 80.09
C ARG A 590 6.90 6.48 80.73
N GLU A 591 7.77 5.70 80.10
CA GLU A 591 9.13 5.45 80.58
C GLU A 591 9.93 6.75 80.70
N MET A 592 9.82 7.67 79.74
CA MET A 592 10.45 8.99 79.80
C MET A 592 9.93 9.83 80.97
N ARG A 593 8.62 9.82 81.25
CA ARG A 593 8.04 10.52 82.42
C ARG A 593 8.49 9.88 83.74
N GLU A 594 8.51 8.55 83.83
CA GLU A 594 9.00 7.82 85.01
C GLU A 594 10.50 8.09 85.25
N ALA A 595 11.32 8.11 84.19
CA ALA A 595 12.74 8.45 84.25
C ALA A 595 12.99 9.92 84.64
N GLN A 596 12.21 10.87 84.11
CA GLN A 596 12.25 12.29 84.50
C GLN A 596 11.89 12.48 85.98
N ALA A 597 10.82 11.83 86.45
CA ALA A 597 10.43 11.87 87.86
C ALA A 597 11.50 11.24 88.78
N ALA A 598 12.10 10.12 88.37
CA ALA A 598 13.20 9.50 89.10
C ALA A 598 14.47 10.36 89.12
N ALA A 599 14.78 11.08 88.03
CA ALA A 599 15.89 12.02 87.97
C ALA A 599 15.67 13.22 88.90
N ALA A 600 14.47 13.83 88.88
CA ALA A 600 14.10 14.91 89.78
C ALA A 600 14.19 14.48 91.26
N ALA A 601 13.66 13.29 91.60
CA ALA A 601 13.75 12.75 92.96
C ALA A 601 15.19 12.43 93.41
N ARG A 602 16.10 12.06 92.49
CA ARG A 602 17.54 11.91 92.79
C ARG A 602 18.19 13.26 93.04
N GLN A 603 17.87 14.27 92.23
CA GLN A 603 18.41 15.62 92.41
C GLN A 603 17.96 16.22 93.76
N GLU A 604 16.67 16.12 94.10
CA GLU A 604 16.16 16.60 95.37
C GLU A 604 16.79 15.88 96.59
N ARG A 605 17.06 14.57 96.48
CA ARG A 605 17.80 13.82 97.51
C ARG A 605 19.24 14.31 97.63
N ALA A 606 19.95 14.49 96.52
CA ALA A 606 21.32 14.98 96.52
C ALA A 606 21.42 16.41 97.10
N GLU A 607 20.45 17.28 96.82
CA GLU A 607 20.36 18.62 97.41
C GLU A 607 20.13 18.56 98.92
N ARG A 608 19.21 17.71 99.40
CA ARG A 608 18.96 17.48 100.84
C ARG A 608 20.20 16.90 101.55
N GLU A 609 20.88 15.95 100.94
CA GLU A 609 22.12 15.35 101.46
C GLU A 609 23.27 16.36 101.49
N ALA A 610 23.41 17.21 100.46
CA ALA A 610 24.40 18.29 100.44
C ALA A 610 24.13 19.35 101.52
N VAL A 611 22.87 19.71 101.77
CA VAL A 611 22.48 20.61 102.87
C VAL A 611 22.78 19.96 104.23
N ALA A 612 22.46 18.68 104.40
CA ALA A 612 22.77 17.94 105.64
C ALA A 612 24.28 17.78 105.88
N ALA A 613 25.07 17.57 104.82
CA ALA A 613 26.53 17.49 104.91
C ALA A 613 27.15 18.83 105.32
N ARG A 614 26.70 19.95 104.75
CA ARG A 614 27.14 21.30 105.16
C ARG A 614 26.81 21.58 106.63
N ALA A 615 25.61 21.21 107.07
CA ALA A 615 25.21 21.37 108.47
C ALA A 615 26.05 20.50 109.44
N ARG A 616 26.57 19.35 109.01
CA ARG A 616 27.49 18.52 109.79
C ARG A 616 28.88 19.14 109.88
N VAL A 617 29.45 19.59 108.76
CA VAL A 617 30.74 20.29 108.75
C VAL A 617 30.69 21.54 109.63
N GLU A 618 29.64 22.36 109.53
CA GLU A 618 29.44 23.50 110.43
C GLU A 618 29.27 23.12 111.92
N ALA A 619 28.83 21.90 112.23
CA ALA A 619 28.72 21.42 113.61
C ALA A 619 30.08 20.91 114.13
N GLU A 620 30.81 20.17 113.30
CA GLU A 620 32.16 19.68 113.59
C GLU A 620 33.14 20.86 113.76
N GLU A 621 33.11 21.87 112.89
CA GLU A 621 33.92 23.10 113.05
C GLU A 621 33.59 23.87 114.36
N ARG A 622 32.33 23.87 114.80
CA ARG A 622 31.92 24.47 116.08
C ARG A 622 32.40 23.64 117.29
N GLU A 623 32.38 22.31 117.20
CA GLU A 623 32.95 21.44 118.24
C GLU A 623 34.49 21.51 118.28
N GLU A 624 35.17 21.60 117.14
CA GLU A 624 36.63 21.76 117.07
C GLU A 624 37.08 23.12 117.60
N ALA A 625 36.36 24.21 117.27
CA ALA A 625 36.60 25.52 117.87
C ALA A 625 36.44 25.48 119.40
N ALA A 626 35.41 24.81 119.92
CA ALA A 626 35.21 24.62 121.35
C ALA A 626 36.33 23.77 121.98
N ARG A 627 36.73 22.66 121.35
CA ARG A 627 37.83 21.80 121.80
C ARG A 627 39.17 22.51 121.82
N LEU A 628 39.47 23.36 120.83
CA LEU A 628 40.69 24.16 120.82
C LEU A 628 40.72 25.14 122.01
N THR A 629 39.62 25.82 122.32
CA THR A 629 39.55 26.68 123.51
C THR A 629 39.71 25.91 124.83
N GLN A 630 39.21 24.67 124.92
CA GLN A 630 39.42 23.81 126.10
C GLN A 630 40.86 23.30 126.21
N LEU A 631 41.47 22.88 125.09
CA LEU A 631 42.84 22.34 125.07
C LEU A 631 43.91 23.41 125.34
N GLU A 632 43.66 24.68 125.03
CA GLU A 632 44.56 25.78 125.43
C GLU A 632 44.58 25.98 126.96
N ASP A 633 43.44 25.84 127.63
CA ASP A 633 43.35 25.92 129.09
C ASP A 633 43.81 24.63 129.79
N GLU A 634 43.69 23.46 129.16
CA GLU A 634 44.26 22.21 129.68
C GLU A 634 45.77 22.10 129.46
N ARG A 635 46.35 22.60 128.36
CA ARG A 635 47.81 22.68 128.20
C ARG A 635 48.47 23.54 129.28
N ARG A 636 47.78 24.58 129.75
CA ARG A 636 48.21 25.41 130.88
C ARG A 636 48.23 24.64 132.21
N ARG A 637 47.46 23.55 132.35
CA ARG A 637 47.43 22.67 133.53
C ARG A 637 48.40 21.49 133.39
N GLN A 638 48.39 20.77 132.27
CA GLN A 638 49.22 19.57 132.08
C GLN A 638 50.73 19.86 131.96
N ALA A 639 51.12 21.08 131.58
CA ALA A 639 52.51 21.54 131.67
C ALA A 639 53.06 21.60 133.11
N ALA A 640 52.19 21.58 134.13
CA ALA A 640 52.57 21.50 135.55
C ALA A 640 52.67 20.05 136.08
N GLU A 641 51.78 19.15 135.65
CA GLU A 641 51.69 17.78 136.20
C GLU A 641 52.57 16.73 135.48
N LEU A 642 52.77 16.82 134.16
CA LEU A 642 53.60 15.83 133.44
C LEU A 642 55.10 15.92 133.76
N LYS A 643 55.51 16.93 134.54
CA LYS A 643 56.83 17.02 135.17
C LYS A 643 57.00 16.06 136.36
N ALA A 644 55.95 15.37 136.79
CA ALA A 644 55.93 14.53 137.99
C ALA A 644 55.62 13.03 137.74
N LEU A 645 54.98 12.66 136.62
CA LEU A 645 54.55 11.27 136.34
C LEU A 645 55.38 10.54 135.28
N GLN A 646 56.58 11.04 135.00
CA GLN A 646 57.60 10.41 134.15
C GLN A 646 58.29 9.19 134.84
N ALA A 647 57.57 8.51 135.75
CA ALA A 647 58.14 7.59 136.74
C ALA A 647 57.50 6.18 136.79
N ALA A 648 56.43 5.91 136.01
CA ALA A 648 55.71 4.63 136.09
C ALA A 648 55.46 3.97 134.71
N LEU A 649 56.37 3.05 134.40
CA LEU A 649 56.19 1.75 133.70
C LEU A 649 55.07 1.65 132.63
N THR A 650 55.36 1.50 131.34
CA THR A 650 55.96 0.32 130.65
C THR A 650 55.18 -1.01 130.71
N SER A 651 54.46 -1.32 129.63
CA SER A 651 54.41 -2.63 128.92
C SER A 651 53.53 -2.42 127.67
N LYS A 652 54.02 -2.47 126.41
CA LYS A 652 54.29 -3.68 125.60
C LYS A 652 53.08 -4.65 125.57
N GLU A 653 52.58 -5.17 124.44
CA GLU A 653 52.94 -5.08 122.99
C GLU A 653 51.73 -5.62 122.16
N SER A 654 51.63 -5.66 120.81
CA SER A 654 52.58 -5.49 119.70
C SER A 654 51.93 -5.03 118.35
N ALA A 655 52.74 -5.05 117.29
CA ALA A 655 52.56 -4.69 115.87
C ALA A 655 51.32 -5.18 115.07
N HIS A 656 50.94 -4.36 114.06
CA HIS A 656 50.90 -4.84 112.67
C HIS A 656 51.35 -3.77 111.67
N ALA A 657 52.16 -4.19 110.69
CA ALA A 657 52.59 -3.38 109.56
C ALA A 657 51.60 -3.49 108.38
N ASP A 658 52.06 -3.08 107.19
CA ASP A 658 51.53 -3.45 105.86
C ASP A 658 50.36 -2.65 105.25
N LEU A 659 49.60 -1.85 106.00
CA LEU A 659 48.52 -1.01 105.40
C LEU A 659 48.97 0.37 104.87
N SER A 660 50.17 0.84 105.22
CA SER A 660 50.66 2.17 104.81
C SER A 660 51.24 2.24 103.38
N ALA A 661 51.41 1.12 102.69
CA ALA A 661 52.06 1.07 101.37
C ALA A 661 51.08 0.92 100.19
N LEU A 662 49.82 0.55 100.44
CA LEU A 662 48.82 0.29 99.41
C LEU A 662 48.06 1.56 99.00
N ALA A 663 47.74 2.43 99.98
CA ALA A 663 46.94 3.64 99.76
C ALA A 663 47.62 4.64 98.80
N ALA A 664 48.95 4.83 98.92
CA ALA A 664 49.68 5.75 98.07
C ALA A 664 49.70 5.34 96.58
N ARG A 665 49.72 4.03 96.28
CA ARG A 665 49.71 3.52 94.89
C ARG A 665 48.34 3.71 94.25
N LEU A 666 47.27 3.38 94.98
CA LEU A 666 45.89 3.58 94.53
C LEU A 666 45.57 5.05 94.20
N THR A 667 46.15 6.02 94.90
CA THR A 667 45.96 7.45 94.60
C THR A 667 46.66 7.89 93.31
N GLU A 668 47.82 7.31 92.99
CA GLU A 668 48.54 7.62 91.75
C GLU A 668 47.89 6.93 90.53
N ASP A 669 47.43 5.69 90.69
CA ASP A 669 46.72 4.92 89.65
C ASP A 669 45.36 5.56 89.29
N LEU A 670 44.63 6.09 90.27
CA LEU A 670 43.37 6.83 90.02
C LEU A 670 43.60 8.09 89.20
N CYS A 671 44.64 8.87 89.52
CA CYS A 671 44.93 10.12 88.82
C CYS A 671 45.31 9.88 87.35
N ARG A 672 46.07 8.80 87.07
CA ARG A 672 46.39 8.36 85.69
C ARG A 672 45.15 7.87 84.94
N ALA A 673 44.30 7.07 85.58
CA ALA A 673 43.06 6.58 84.99
C ALA A 673 42.08 7.71 84.63
N GLU A 674 42.05 8.80 85.41
CA GLU A 674 41.23 9.96 85.09
C GLU A 674 41.78 10.77 83.90
N THR A 675 43.10 10.98 83.81
CA THR A 675 43.71 11.62 82.63
C THR A 675 43.52 10.80 81.35
N ASP A 676 43.67 9.48 81.43
CA ASP A 676 43.48 8.58 80.29
C ASP A 676 42.00 8.56 79.84
N ARG A 677 41.05 8.58 80.80
CA ARG A 677 39.62 8.65 80.49
C ARG A 677 39.22 9.96 79.82
N GLU A 678 39.85 11.09 80.17
CA GLU A 678 39.62 12.34 79.46
C GLU A 678 40.26 12.38 78.08
N ALA A 679 41.46 11.80 77.90
CA ALA A 679 42.08 11.65 76.59
C ALA A 679 41.20 10.82 75.65
N LEU A 680 40.76 9.63 76.10
CA LEU A 680 39.88 8.74 75.35
C LEU A 680 38.54 9.40 75.01
N ARG A 681 38.02 10.27 75.88
CA ARG A 681 36.76 11.01 75.65
C ARG A 681 36.93 12.14 74.62
N ARG A 682 38.11 12.76 74.53
CA ARG A 682 38.46 13.71 73.47
C ARG A 682 38.66 13.00 72.13
N GLU A 683 39.34 11.85 72.12
CA GLU A 683 39.49 11.01 70.92
C GLU A 683 38.13 10.49 70.42
N LEU A 684 37.27 9.95 71.27
CA LEU A 684 35.94 9.46 70.88
C LEU A 684 35.03 10.58 70.31
N LEU A 685 35.17 11.81 70.81
CA LEU A 685 34.47 12.98 70.25
C LEU A 685 35.08 13.40 68.89
N ALA A 686 36.40 13.35 68.73
CA ALA A 686 37.07 13.60 67.47
C ALA A 686 36.75 12.53 66.41
N GLU A 687 36.72 11.25 66.78
CA GLU A 687 36.30 10.15 65.90
C GLU A 687 34.83 10.27 65.49
N ARG A 688 33.93 10.61 66.42
CA ARG A 688 32.51 10.86 66.08
C ARG A 688 32.33 12.05 65.14
N ALA A 689 33.08 13.12 65.34
CA ALA A 689 33.09 14.25 64.42
C ALA A 689 33.67 13.86 63.03
N ALA A 690 34.75 13.08 63.00
CA ALA A 690 35.37 12.57 61.77
C ALA A 690 34.54 11.48 61.07
N ALA A 691 33.68 10.76 61.80
CA ALA A 691 32.70 9.82 61.24
C ALA A 691 31.53 10.58 60.62
N ALA A 692 30.93 11.54 61.34
CA ALA A 692 29.86 12.40 60.82
C ALA A 692 30.32 13.23 59.60
N ALA A 693 31.57 13.71 59.58
CA ALA A 693 32.14 14.39 58.42
C ALA A 693 32.36 13.44 57.22
N ARG A 694 32.69 12.17 57.46
CA ARG A 694 32.81 11.14 56.41
C ARG A 694 31.43 10.71 55.89
N GLU A 695 30.43 10.62 56.75
CA GLU A 695 29.04 10.32 56.39
C GLU A 695 28.44 11.45 55.55
N ALA A 696 28.56 12.71 55.98
CA ALA A 696 28.15 13.88 55.19
C ALA A 696 28.93 14.00 53.86
N GLY A 697 30.20 13.62 53.83
CA GLY A 697 31.01 13.53 52.60
C GLY A 697 30.49 12.47 51.64
N LEU A 698 30.15 11.28 52.13
CA LEU A 698 29.56 10.19 51.36
C LEU A 698 28.15 10.54 50.86
N GLU A 699 27.32 11.21 51.66
CA GLU A 699 26.02 11.71 51.21
C GLU A 699 26.15 12.75 50.10
N ALA A 700 27.12 13.67 50.20
CA ALA A 700 27.43 14.64 49.14
C ALA A 700 27.98 13.97 47.86
N GLU A 701 28.79 12.92 48.00
CA GLU A 701 29.25 12.12 46.84
C GLU A 701 28.12 11.29 46.23
N VAL A 702 27.21 10.71 47.02
CA VAL A 702 26.02 10.00 46.52
C VAL A 702 25.07 10.96 45.81
N LEU A 703 24.93 12.20 46.29
CA LEU A 703 24.16 13.25 45.61
C LEU A 703 24.82 13.63 44.28
N LYS A 704 26.14 13.87 44.26
CA LYS A 704 26.91 14.11 43.02
C LYS A 704 26.82 12.93 42.05
N TRP A 705 26.89 11.69 42.51
CA TRP A 705 26.73 10.51 41.67
C TRP A 705 25.30 10.38 41.13
N ARG A 706 24.27 10.74 41.89
CA ARG A 706 22.89 10.79 41.38
C ARG A 706 22.71 11.87 40.32
N GLU A 707 23.26 13.07 40.52
CA GLU A 707 23.28 14.14 39.52
C GLU A 707 24.08 13.75 38.28
N GLN A 708 25.25 13.13 38.44
CA GLN A 708 26.08 12.63 37.35
C GLN A 708 25.44 11.47 36.60
N CYS A 709 24.74 10.55 37.27
CA CYS A 709 23.94 9.51 36.62
C CYS A 709 22.72 10.10 35.89
N GLY A 710 22.05 11.11 36.45
CA GLY A 710 20.97 11.83 35.76
C GLY A 710 21.47 12.58 34.51
N LEU A 711 22.62 13.25 34.62
CA LEU A 711 23.32 13.88 33.49
C LEU A 711 23.86 12.85 32.49
N ALA A 712 24.27 11.66 32.93
CA ALA A 712 24.69 10.57 32.05
C ALA A 712 23.49 9.93 31.33
N GLU A 713 22.33 9.80 31.98
CA GLU A 713 21.08 9.40 31.31
C GLU A 713 20.61 10.46 30.32
N GLN A 714 20.67 11.76 30.66
CA GLN A 714 20.37 12.84 29.72
C GLN A 714 21.35 12.85 28.54
N ARG A 715 22.66 12.72 28.80
CA ARG A 715 23.69 12.61 27.75
C ARG A 715 23.53 11.33 26.93
N SER A 716 23.09 10.22 27.51
CA SER A 716 22.81 8.97 26.79
C SER A 716 21.55 9.10 25.92
N ARG A 717 20.49 9.76 26.41
CA ARG A 717 19.29 10.06 25.61
C ARG A 717 19.58 11.07 24.50
N GLN A 718 20.36 12.12 24.78
CA GLN A 718 20.82 13.07 23.75
C GLN A 718 21.79 12.42 22.77
N ALA A 719 22.69 11.54 23.21
CA ALA A 719 23.57 10.79 22.32
C ALA A 719 22.79 9.78 21.48
N ALA A 720 21.73 9.15 22.01
CA ALA A 720 20.84 8.28 21.24
C ALA A 720 20.00 9.06 20.22
N GLN A 721 19.51 10.26 20.58
CA GLN A 721 18.80 11.16 19.66
C GLN A 721 19.74 11.71 18.57
N MET A 722 20.96 12.14 18.94
CA MET A 722 21.98 12.59 17.99
C MET A 722 22.54 11.43 17.17
N ALA A 723 22.58 10.21 17.68
CA ALA A 723 22.95 9.02 16.91
C ALA A 723 21.83 8.57 15.97
N SER A 724 20.55 8.72 16.34
CA SER A 724 19.42 8.52 15.40
C SER A 724 19.47 9.58 14.30
N ALA A 725 19.58 10.86 14.67
CA ALA A 725 19.67 11.96 13.70
C ALA A 725 20.93 11.87 12.82
N LYS A 726 22.07 11.41 13.37
CA LYS A 726 23.30 11.18 12.60
C LYS A 726 23.22 9.90 11.76
N ALA A 727 22.52 8.86 12.20
CA ALA A 727 22.25 7.69 11.36
C ALA A 727 21.26 8.02 10.23
N GLU A 728 20.28 8.88 10.48
CA GLU A 728 19.35 9.43 9.47
C GLU A 728 20.10 10.36 8.48
N HIS A 729 21.01 11.21 8.98
CA HIS A 729 21.88 12.05 8.14
C HIS A 729 22.90 11.24 7.34
N GLU A 730 23.60 10.29 7.96
CA GLU A 730 24.51 9.36 7.28
C GLU A 730 23.76 8.45 6.31
N HIS A 731 22.49 8.09 6.56
CA HIS A 731 21.66 7.37 5.61
C HIS A 731 21.21 8.26 4.44
N SER A 732 20.94 9.54 4.67
CA SER A 732 20.65 10.54 3.63
C SER A 732 21.90 10.80 2.77
N GLU A 733 23.05 11.07 3.39
CA GLU A 733 24.34 11.26 2.70
C GLU A 733 24.80 9.98 1.98
N LEU A 734 24.59 8.79 2.55
CA LEU A 734 24.86 7.53 1.86
C LEU A 734 23.84 7.21 0.76
N SER A 735 22.64 7.81 0.77
CA SER A 735 21.69 7.75 -0.35
C SER A 735 22.11 8.70 -1.45
N GLU A 736 22.34 9.98 -1.13
CA GLU A 736 22.80 11.00 -2.06
C GLU A 736 24.15 10.59 -2.70
N ALA A 737 25.10 10.06 -1.92
CA ALA A 737 26.34 9.51 -2.45
C ALA A 737 26.14 8.19 -3.23
N ARG A 738 25.07 7.44 -3.01
CA ARG A 738 24.70 6.29 -3.85
C ARG A 738 24.14 6.74 -5.19
N ASP A 739 23.33 7.79 -5.17
CA ASP A 739 22.65 8.34 -6.33
C ASP A 739 23.65 9.13 -7.20
N GLU A 740 24.58 9.88 -6.59
CA GLU A 740 25.76 10.43 -7.26
C GLU A 740 26.70 9.33 -7.78
N ALA A 741 27.00 8.30 -6.99
CA ALA A 741 27.84 7.19 -7.47
C ALA A 741 27.17 6.39 -8.60
N ALA A 742 25.84 6.29 -8.64
CA ALA A 742 25.09 5.72 -9.75
C ALA A 742 25.22 6.63 -10.99
N PHE A 743 24.95 7.93 -10.84
CA PHE A 743 25.06 8.95 -11.89
C PHE A 743 26.48 9.00 -12.51
N PHE A 744 27.52 9.02 -11.69
CA PHE A 744 28.91 9.00 -12.17
C PHE A 744 29.30 7.66 -12.80
N LYS A 745 28.80 6.52 -12.29
CA LYS A 745 29.06 5.18 -12.86
C LYS A 745 28.37 4.96 -14.20
N GLU A 746 27.25 5.62 -14.44
CA GLU A 746 26.55 5.60 -15.72
C GLU A 746 27.26 6.50 -16.74
N ARG A 747 27.65 7.74 -16.38
CA ARG A 747 28.50 8.58 -17.25
C ARG A 747 29.89 8.00 -17.50
N TYR A 748 30.49 7.28 -16.56
CA TYR A 748 31.77 6.58 -16.81
C TYR A 748 31.61 5.42 -17.81
N LYS A 749 30.44 4.76 -17.87
CA LYS A 749 30.15 3.79 -18.93
C LYS A 749 29.99 4.48 -20.28
N GLU A 750 29.26 5.60 -20.35
CA GLU A 750 29.13 6.38 -21.58
C GLU A 750 30.48 6.88 -22.09
N VAL A 751 31.33 7.44 -21.22
CA VAL A 751 32.67 7.91 -21.59
C VAL A 751 33.59 6.74 -21.95
N ALA A 752 33.48 5.58 -21.30
CA ALA A 752 34.24 4.38 -21.69
C ALA A 752 33.81 3.82 -23.05
N LEU A 753 32.51 3.85 -23.38
CA LEU A 753 32.02 3.54 -24.72
C LEU A 753 32.51 4.57 -25.75
N MET A 754 32.43 5.87 -25.44
CA MET A 754 32.87 6.94 -26.33
C MET A 754 34.38 6.92 -26.58
N MET A 755 35.21 6.55 -25.60
CA MET A 755 36.64 6.30 -25.79
C MET A 755 36.95 4.98 -26.51
N SER A 756 36.06 3.98 -26.41
CA SER A 756 36.14 2.77 -27.24
C SER A 756 35.85 3.07 -28.71
N GLU A 757 34.87 3.93 -29.00
CA GLU A 757 34.48 4.31 -30.37
C GLU A 757 35.49 5.28 -31.03
N LEU A 758 36.20 6.09 -30.24
CA LEU A 758 37.32 6.92 -30.72
C LEU A 758 38.63 6.13 -30.97
N SER A 759 38.69 4.84 -30.64
CA SER A 759 39.87 4.00 -30.84
C SER A 759 39.99 3.41 -32.26
N ASP A 760 38.96 3.52 -33.11
CA ASP A 760 38.83 2.69 -34.32
C ASP A 760 39.15 3.43 -35.65
N GLN A 761 39.88 4.56 -35.57
CA GLN A 761 40.35 5.29 -36.76
C GLN A 761 41.79 5.80 -36.66
N ARG A 762 42.79 4.91 -36.83
CA ARG A 762 43.96 5.05 -37.75
C ARG A 762 45.03 3.96 -37.53
N PRO A 763 45.90 3.69 -38.54
CA PRO A 763 46.76 2.52 -38.57
C PRO A 763 48.15 2.70 -37.93
N ASP A 764 48.76 1.54 -37.65
CA ASP A 764 50.18 1.26 -37.38
C ASP A 764 50.91 1.96 -36.21
N GLY A 765 51.51 1.10 -35.37
CA GLY A 765 52.76 1.42 -34.66
C GLY A 765 52.70 1.50 -33.14
N ARG A 766 53.19 0.43 -32.49
CA ARG A 766 53.67 0.39 -31.08
C ARG A 766 52.64 0.70 -29.97
N ARG A 767 52.05 -0.34 -29.38
CA ARG A 767 51.49 -0.26 -28.02
C ARG A 767 52.60 -0.42 -26.96
N ARG A 768 52.80 0.61 -26.13
CA ARG A 768 53.35 0.49 -24.78
C ARG A 768 52.20 0.80 -23.81
N SER A 769 51.85 -0.14 -22.95
CA SER A 769 50.87 0.09 -21.88
C SER A 769 51.55 0.80 -20.72
N ILE A 770 51.11 2.04 -20.44
CA ILE A 770 51.40 2.75 -19.19
C ILE A 770 50.05 2.93 -18.51
N LEU A 771 49.83 2.19 -17.43
CA LEU A 771 49.02 2.50 -16.24
C LEU A 771 48.91 1.25 -15.34
N ASP A 772 50.08 0.70 -14.98
CA ASP A 772 50.24 -0.24 -13.85
C ASP A 772 50.35 0.51 -12.50
N ASP A 773 50.40 1.85 -12.53
CA ASP A 773 50.17 2.71 -11.37
C ASP A 773 48.65 2.95 -11.29
N ILE A 774 47.91 2.57 -10.24
CA ILE A 774 48.00 3.18 -8.91
C ILE A 774 47.62 2.20 -7.76
N PHE A 775 47.14 0.98 -8.03
CA PHE A 775 46.67 0.06 -6.98
C PHE A 775 47.19 -1.39 -7.10
N GLY A 776 48.37 -1.65 -6.52
CA GLY A 776 48.91 -3.02 -6.48
C GLY A 776 50.28 -3.24 -5.81
N GLY A 777 50.49 -2.84 -4.56
CA GLY A 777 51.68 -3.26 -3.82
C GLY A 777 51.79 -2.72 -2.39
N GLY A 778 51.85 -3.53 -1.33
CA GLY A 778 51.67 -5.00 -1.27
C GLY A 778 52.13 -5.58 0.07
N ALA A 779 51.87 -6.89 0.29
CA ALA A 779 52.68 -7.78 1.13
C ALA A 779 52.24 -9.25 0.95
N SER A 780 53.13 -10.07 0.35
CA SER A 780 53.10 -11.54 0.40
C SER A 780 53.65 -12.06 1.74
N GLY A 781 53.56 -13.33 2.15
CA GLY A 781 52.99 -14.57 1.60
C GLY A 781 52.53 -15.47 2.78
N ALA A 782 52.25 -16.77 2.68
CA ALA A 782 52.76 -17.84 1.81
C ALA A 782 51.72 -19.01 1.72
N PRO A 783 51.95 -20.10 0.95
CA PRO A 783 50.87 -20.90 0.37
C PRO A 783 50.38 -22.11 1.20
N ALA A 784 49.17 -22.57 0.87
CA ALA A 784 48.53 -23.78 1.40
C ALA A 784 48.66 -25.01 0.47
N ARG A 785 48.56 -26.23 1.03
CA ARG A 785 47.96 -27.49 0.47
C ARG A 785 48.27 -28.71 1.39
N PRO A 786 47.61 -29.89 1.26
CA PRO A 786 46.20 -30.14 1.65
C PRO A 786 46.01 -31.52 2.37
N TYR A 787 44.77 -32.08 2.39
CA TYR A 787 44.35 -33.40 2.96
C TYR A 787 44.29 -33.47 4.51
N SER A 788 43.40 -34.25 5.16
CA SER A 788 42.12 -34.88 4.77
C SER A 788 41.42 -35.59 5.96
N GLN A 789 40.10 -35.81 5.83
CA GLN A 789 39.29 -36.87 6.49
C GLN A 789 39.01 -36.82 8.02
N ARG A 790 37.74 -37.17 8.32
CA ARG A 790 37.11 -37.60 9.60
C ARG A 790 37.73 -38.95 10.08
N PRO A 791 37.64 -39.39 11.37
CA PRO A 791 36.35 -39.90 11.91
C PRO A 791 36.07 -39.89 13.45
N THR A 792 34.77 -40.04 13.74
CA THR A 792 34.06 -40.76 14.82
C THR A 792 34.60 -40.93 16.26
N MET A 793 33.71 -40.58 17.20
CA MET A 793 33.20 -41.35 18.37
C MET A 793 34.10 -41.90 19.49
N ASP A 794 33.57 -41.66 20.70
CA ASP A 794 33.37 -42.58 21.84
C ASP A 794 34.32 -42.65 23.04
N GLU A 795 33.64 -42.75 24.20
CA GLU A 795 34.00 -43.23 25.55
C GLU A 795 35.30 -42.71 26.25
N GLY A 796 35.36 -42.55 27.57
CA GLY A 796 34.36 -42.75 28.63
C GLY A 796 34.98 -42.69 30.05
N CYS A 797 34.15 -42.77 31.10
CA CYS A 797 34.48 -42.80 32.54
C CYS A 797 35.17 -41.55 33.14
N GLY A 798 34.90 -41.09 34.37
CA GLY A 798 33.95 -41.50 35.44
C GLY A 798 34.43 -40.86 36.77
N GLY A 799 33.65 -40.63 37.83
CA GLY A 799 32.20 -40.80 38.10
C GLY A 799 31.91 -40.54 39.59
N ARG A 800 30.69 -40.88 40.08
CA ARG A 800 30.24 -40.89 41.50
C ARG A 800 30.01 -39.48 42.14
N THR A 801 29.02 -39.24 43.03
CA THR A 801 28.15 -40.15 43.81
C THR A 801 26.79 -39.56 44.24
N ARG A 802 25.72 -40.34 44.09
CA ARG A 802 24.53 -40.58 44.98
C ARG A 802 23.83 -39.47 45.81
N ARG A 803 22.48 -39.55 45.72
CA ARG A 803 21.41 -39.26 46.74
C ARG A 803 21.22 -37.78 47.13
N GLY A 804 19.99 -37.30 47.40
CA GLY A 804 18.67 -37.92 47.22
C GLY A 804 17.53 -37.11 47.87
N SER A 805 16.35 -37.13 47.24
CA SER A 805 14.99 -36.90 47.77
C SER A 805 14.65 -35.72 48.72
N ALA A 806 13.56 -35.03 48.35
CA ALA A 806 12.53 -34.40 49.20
C ALA A 806 12.74 -32.99 49.79
N GLY A 807 12.12 -31.99 49.13
CA GLY A 807 10.79 -31.51 49.58
C GLY A 807 10.66 -30.19 50.35
N VAL A 808 9.74 -29.35 49.85
CA VAL A 808 8.93 -28.32 50.57
C VAL A 808 9.55 -26.93 50.80
N GLY A 809 8.75 -25.89 50.48
CA GLY A 809 8.97 -24.45 50.77
C GLY A 809 9.53 -23.65 49.59
N GLY A 810 9.05 -22.46 49.22
CA GLY A 810 7.93 -21.64 49.71
C GLY A 810 8.37 -20.20 50.08
N ARG A 811 7.68 -19.18 49.51
CA ARG A 811 7.94 -17.71 49.59
C ARG A 811 9.06 -17.22 48.65
N HIS A 812 8.75 -16.36 47.68
CA HIS A 812 8.58 -14.89 47.76
C HIS A 812 9.86 -14.14 48.16
N VAL A 813 10.52 -13.50 47.18
CA VAL A 813 10.27 -12.08 46.85
C VAL A 813 9.97 -12.01 45.35
#